data_AF-A0A3M6CMW5-F1
#
_entry.id   AF-A0A3M6CMW5-F1
#
_cell.length_a   1.000
_cell.length_b   1.000
_cell.length_c   1.000
_cell.angle_alpha   90.00
_cell.angle_beta   90.00
_cell.angle_gamma   90.00
#
_symmetry.space_group_name_H-M   'P 1'
#
loop_
_entity.id
_entity.type
_entity.pdbx_description
1 polymer ?
#
loop_
_entity_poly.entity_id
_entity_poly.type
_entity_poly.pdbx_seq_one_letter_code
_entity_poly.pdbx_strand_id
1 'polypeptide(L)'
;MSHSKNELLVSMQDHPSTSDWGAISIFGRTRLNRLLEQQFVAGFDELSFLPPFNMSHILLTENGDEWMDLEAVILSQPLLSFETASLDNSQATLTLWFIAGTVTSFSAFPGRPAMMTSSFKLSEQQGFKLIMTVNLTMAVGEVDKRGRVTLDLKDGSEFTTNLANQLNVQHRIGQAFESLIQVLPRHKRVFELGMLDLKGYNPLTPTTFRILTQAAPGAKDAKSANYGEGGVVIFIALRGKPSPGYLPGEGSGFPYFIPDDKDAEGRDLYSAALVLSYDMVQYVEQQRLDLLNSLLFPGQNIFVESSRHNPHDMIVFGNIDPTLTTVTLEPLFKVIQAADTQKFDLIQAGKRLNHADVTWSVHSINTTHSAGSISALGLYRSVAPQNLGKETVRNIVTASYYDMVADRTIQASALIAVVFDGMTVAPQSSVSYAEINARPVAFSASTLGGGTLEWSLPGGRYGSLVGTGNTAIYTPPSTLPGSEVMAVQQIKVQDLTTGSATMASVVLLAAIPTLDVHPPYSSGMSRSAQVQLSVSPYDPEHIRWSIASGGGTVTQDGLFSAPAQIDSPVSVVRCEFIIDGSVYAEGYSVVQLSDFSAEKSWLRLANFKLTAPADQRSAFANGYQQIAVDVEIETEPVNGQDYPVTPEEMSSLTIVYRNSGQELDYLATGQDGIEDDDFYTWVVNSEENRFNRYAPFLKTVDEPVHEVQNRVTRRRVYVQTKAKNPETFFAKFVDEYAVPHASNENSQQAPYTIELSPVTPQKFPATNYQFSPRRVAGGGNNPPQQEDYDYFLTTTDYWLLVTGVCRY
;
A
#
# COMPACT_ATOMS: atom_id res chain seq x y z
N MET A 1 28.74 9.34 17.80
CA MET A 1 30.07 9.32 17.15
C MET A 1 29.81 9.65 15.70
N SER A 2 30.55 10.60 15.12
CA SER A 2 30.45 10.89 13.68
C SER A 2 30.99 9.71 12.90
N HIS A 3 30.43 9.46 11.72
CA HIS A 3 30.77 8.38 10.81
C HIS A 3 31.10 8.98 9.43
N SER A 4 32.14 9.80 9.40
CA SER A 4 32.46 10.60 8.21
C SER A 4 33.20 9.81 7.14
N LYS A 5 33.18 10.32 5.90
CA LYS A 5 33.89 9.74 4.76
C LYS A 5 35.38 9.56 5.07
N ASN A 6 36.00 10.56 5.69
CA ASN A 6 37.43 10.52 5.98
C ASN A 6 37.77 9.46 7.04
N GLU A 7 36.96 9.33 8.08
CA GLU A 7 37.13 8.29 9.10
C GLU A 7 36.98 6.89 8.48
N LEU A 8 35.98 6.71 7.61
CA LEU A 8 35.76 5.46 6.91
C LEU A 8 36.95 5.12 5.98
N LEU A 9 37.44 6.08 5.20
CA LEU A 9 38.61 5.87 4.33
C LEU A 9 39.86 5.47 5.12
N VAL A 10 40.10 6.08 6.29
CA VAL A 10 41.20 5.70 7.18
C VAL A 10 41.02 4.28 7.70
N SER A 11 39.81 3.91 8.11
CA SER A 11 39.54 2.55 8.59
C SER A 11 39.80 1.46 7.55
N MET A 12 39.65 1.76 6.25
CA MET A 12 39.79 0.79 5.17
C MET A 12 41.22 0.63 4.62
N GLN A 13 42.23 1.34 5.15
CA GLN A 13 43.58 1.37 4.54
C GLN A 13 44.37 0.06 4.69
N ASP A 14 44.23 -0.63 5.81
CA ASP A 14 45.17 -1.68 6.22
C ASP A 14 44.57 -3.10 6.25
N HIS A 15 43.29 -3.27 5.93
CA HIS A 15 42.65 -4.58 5.91
C HIS A 15 41.58 -4.72 4.81
N PRO A 16 41.35 -5.94 4.29
CA PRO A 16 40.18 -6.24 3.48
C PRO A 16 38.89 -5.85 4.19
N SER A 17 37.99 -5.22 3.46
CA SER A 17 36.66 -4.80 3.94
C SER A 17 35.54 -5.57 3.24
N THR A 18 35.90 -6.46 2.32
CA THR A 18 34.96 -7.24 1.49
C THR A 18 34.54 -8.59 2.06
N SER A 19 35.13 -9.04 3.17
CA SER A 19 34.84 -10.37 3.76
C SER A 19 34.93 -11.52 2.74
N ASP A 20 35.94 -11.46 1.86
CA ASP A 20 36.19 -12.37 0.73
C ASP A 20 35.16 -12.36 -0.41
N TRP A 21 34.16 -11.47 -0.37
CA TRP A 21 33.26 -11.25 -1.50
C TRP A 21 33.94 -10.46 -2.62
N GLY A 22 33.41 -10.57 -3.85
CA GLY A 22 33.90 -9.79 -4.98
C GLY A 22 33.57 -8.30 -4.84
N ALA A 23 32.37 -7.99 -4.34
CA ALA A 23 31.95 -6.65 -3.99
C ALA A 23 30.92 -6.64 -2.86
N ILE A 24 30.76 -5.48 -2.22
CA ILE A 24 29.68 -5.18 -1.28
C ILE A 24 29.00 -3.90 -1.75
N SER A 25 27.67 -3.86 -1.78
CA SER A 25 26.91 -2.62 -1.96
C SER A 25 26.02 -2.36 -0.75
N ILE A 26 25.78 -1.10 -0.40
CA ILE A 26 24.84 -0.72 0.67
C ILE A 26 23.94 0.41 0.20
N PHE A 27 22.65 0.33 0.53
CA PHE A 27 21.63 1.33 0.20
C PHE A 27 20.92 1.82 1.45
N GLY A 28 20.90 3.14 1.66
CA GLY A 28 20.38 3.76 2.87
C GLY A 28 18.85 3.91 2.89
N ARG A 29 18.30 3.92 4.11
CA ARG A 29 16.87 4.05 4.43
C ARG A 29 16.14 5.12 3.65
N THR A 30 16.67 6.36 3.62
CA THR A 30 16.02 7.50 2.96
C THR A 30 15.70 7.21 1.49
N ARG A 31 16.61 6.55 0.76
CA ARG A 31 16.40 6.22 -0.66
C ARG A 31 15.51 5.00 -0.84
N LEU A 32 15.66 3.99 0.01
CA LEU A 32 14.75 2.83 0.00
C LEU A 32 13.29 3.27 0.23
N ASN A 33 13.04 4.16 1.20
CA ASN A 33 11.70 4.70 1.44
C ASN A 33 11.17 5.55 0.28
N ARG A 34 12.05 6.27 -0.43
CA ARG A 34 11.66 6.98 -1.66
C ARG A 34 11.26 6.00 -2.79
N LEU A 35 11.96 4.87 -2.93
CA LEU A 35 11.58 3.82 -3.89
C LEU A 35 10.24 3.18 -3.53
N LEU A 36 9.98 2.98 -2.24
CA LEU A 36 8.69 2.49 -1.74
C LEU A 36 7.56 3.48 -1.98
N GLU A 37 7.77 4.77 -1.73
CA GLU A 37 6.80 5.84 -2.01
C GLU A 37 6.47 5.92 -3.52
N GLN A 38 7.46 5.84 -4.39
CA GLN A 38 7.25 5.84 -5.84
C GLN A 38 6.40 4.65 -6.29
N GLN A 39 6.68 3.45 -5.79
CA GLN A 39 5.88 2.24 -6.09
C GLN A 39 4.47 2.32 -5.51
N PHE A 40 4.33 2.87 -4.30
CA PHE A 40 3.01 3.09 -3.69
C PHE A 40 2.14 3.97 -4.58
N VAL A 41 2.67 5.09 -5.10
CA VAL A 41 1.92 5.98 -5.99
C VAL A 41 1.67 5.34 -7.36
N ALA A 42 2.68 4.71 -7.97
CA ALA A 42 2.54 4.03 -9.26
C ALA A 42 1.46 2.93 -9.21
N GLY A 43 1.34 2.24 -8.06
CA GLY A 43 0.36 1.19 -7.91
C GLY A 43 -1.10 1.64 -8.01
N PHE A 44 -1.40 2.92 -7.81
CA PHE A 44 -2.75 3.45 -8.04
C PHE A 44 -3.11 3.53 -9.52
N ASP A 45 -2.16 3.84 -10.40
CA ASP A 45 -2.36 3.81 -11.85
C ASP A 45 -2.47 2.37 -12.39
N GLU A 46 -1.73 1.45 -11.78
CA GLU A 46 -1.66 0.03 -12.16
C GLU A 46 -2.76 -0.86 -11.52
N LEU A 47 -3.61 -0.27 -10.66
CA LEU A 47 -4.59 -1.00 -9.83
C LEU A 47 -3.96 -2.06 -8.91
N SER A 48 -2.72 -1.84 -8.49
CA SER A 48 -1.87 -2.70 -7.67
C SER A 48 -1.65 -2.17 -6.24
N PHE A 49 -2.59 -1.37 -5.72
CA PHE A 49 -2.52 -0.78 -4.38
C PHE A 49 -3.22 -1.63 -3.29
N LEU A 50 -2.87 -1.37 -2.02
CA LEU A 50 -3.55 -1.97 -0.87
C LEU A 50 -5.01 -1.52 -0.79
N PRO A 51 -5.99 -2.45 -0.75
CA PRO A 51 -7.39 -2.09 -0.63
C PRO A 51 -7.71 -1.52 0.77
N PRO A 52 -8.86 -0.84 0.94
CA PRO A 52 -9.36 -0.50 2.27
C PRO A 52 -9.66 -1.78 3.05
N PHE A 53 -9.27 -1.80 4.33
CA PHE A 53 -9.46 -2.94 5.21
C PHE A 53 -10.75 -2.79 6.01
N ASN A 54 -11.63 -3.79 5.92
CA ASN A 54 -12.83 -3.93 6.73
C ASN A 54 -12.69 -5.18 7.60
N MET A 55 -12.80 -5.02 8.91
CA MET A 55 -12.70 -6.11 9.88
C MET A 55 -13.75 -5.90 10.95
N SER A 56 -14.55 -6.94 11.22
CA SER A 56 -15.53 -6.94 12.29
C SER A 56 -15.14 -7.93 13.38
N HIS A 57 -15.48 -7.62 14.61
CA HIS A 57 -15.41 -8.51 15.75
C HIS A 57 -13.99 -8.97 16.11
N ILE A 58 -13.03 -8.04 16.08
CA ILE A 58 -11.67 -8.30 16.57
C ILE A 58 -11.71 -8.36 18.10
N LEU A 59 -11.55 -9.55 18.67
CA LEU A 59 -11.61 -9.75 20.12
C LEU A 59 -10.47 -9.00 20.84
N LEU A 60 -10.85 -8.15 21.80
CA LEU A 60 -9.91 -7.39 22.64
C LEU A 60 -9.60 -8.13 23.94
N THR A 61 -10.45 -9.05 24.37
CA THR A 61 -10.29 -9.84 25.59
C THR A 61 -10.43 -11.34 25.33
N GLU A 62 -9.85 -12.18 26.20
CA GLU A 62 -9.87 -13.64 26.04
C GLU A 62 -11.26 -14.27 26.25
N ASN A 63 -12.08 -13.66 27.09
CA ASN A 63 -13.48 -14.05 27.32
C ASN A 63 -14.42 -13.62 26.18
N GLY A 64 -13.96 -12.77 25.25
CA GLY A 64 -14.77 -12.26 24.15
C GLY A 64 -15.79 -11.18 24.53
N ASP A 65 -15.71 -10.67 25.77
CA ASP A 65 -16.63 -9.65 26.27
C ASP A 65 -16.35 -8.26 25.66
N GLU A 66 -15.20 -8.03 25.04
CA GLU A 66 -14.88 -6.77 24.34
C GLU A 66 -14.34 -7.07 22.94
N TRP A 67 -14.78 -6.29 21.94
CA TRP A 67 -14.32 -6.41 20.57
C TRP A 67 -14.22 -5.04 19.88
N MET A 68 -13.54 -5.02 18.73
CA MET A 68 -13.36 -3.85 17.87
C MET A 68 -13.78 -4.16 16.44
N ASP A 69 -14.45 -3.20 15.83
CA ASP A 69 -14.75 -3.14 14.41
C ASP A 69 -13.91 -2.02 13.77
N LEU A 70 -13.34 -2.33 12.61
CA LEU A 70 -12.54 -1.44 11.78
C LEU A 70 -13.20 -1.36 10.40
N GLU A 71 -13.58 -0.16 9.99
CA GLU A 71 -14.29 0.08 8.73
C GLU A 71 -13.49 1.03 7.84
N ALA A 72 -13.39 0.68 6.55
CA ALA A 72 -12.72 1.45 5.50
C ALA A 72 -11.32 1.95 5.88
N VAL A 73 -10.54 1.12 6.56
CA VAL A 73 -9.19 1.51 7.04
C VAL A 73 -8.22 1.58 5.87
N ILE A 74 -7.59 2.73 5.67
CA ILE A 74 -6.60 2.97 4.61
C ILE A 74 -5.21 3.13 5.22
N LEU A 75 -4.24 2.40 4.67
CA LEU A 75 -2.83 2.44 5.09
C LEU A 75 -1.99 3.35 4.16
N SER A 76 -0.97 3.97 4.73
CA SER A 76 0.00 4.78 3.99
C SER A 76 0.99 3.95 3.17
N GLN A 77 1.87 4.66 2.45
CA GLN A 77 3.08 4.05 1.90
C GLN A 77 3.90 3.35 3.00
N PRO A 78 4.54 2.22 2.68
CA PRO A 78 5.39 1.50 3.63
C PRO A 78 6.68 2.27 3.90
N LEU A 79 7.07 2.35 5.18
CA LEU A 79 8.31 2.99 5.63
C LEU A 79 9.20 1.98 6.36
N LEU A 80 10.40 1.76 5.83
CA LEU A 80 11.44 0.96 6.45
C LEU A 80 12.20 1.75 7.52
N SER A 81 12.57 1.05 8.58
CA SER A 81 13.51 1.49 9.60
C SER A 81 14.36 0.31 10.09
N PHE A 82 15.57 0.60 10.53
CA PHE A 82 16.65 -0.37 10.77
C PHE A 82 17.09 -0.42 12.24
N GLU A 83 16.27 0.05 13.18
CA GLU A 83 16.55 0.02 14.62
C GLU A 83 16.72 -1.40 15.18
N THR A 84 16.08 -2.39 14.55
CA THR A 84 16.17 -3.82 14.88
C THR A 84 17.11 -4.59 13.95
N ALA A 85 17.68 -3.92 12.94
CA ALA A 85 18.51 -4.57 11.93
C ALA A 85 19.77 -5.20 12.54
N SER A 86 20.12 -6.38 12.06
CA SER A 86 21.30 -7.14 12.48
C SER A 86 21.98 -7.74 11.25
N LEU A 87 23.31 -7.76 11.25
CA LEU A 87 24.07 -8.47 10.22
C LEU A 87 23.87 -10.00 10.27
N ASP A 88 23.21 -10.53 11.30
CA ASP A 88 22.88 -11.96 11.37
C ASP A 88 21.67 -12.34 10.50
N ASN A 89 20.92 -11.37 9.99
CA ASN A 89 19.70 -11.59 9.21
C ASN A 89 19.44 -10.46 8.19
N SER A 90 18.28 -10.55 7.54
CA SER A 90 17.81 -9.60 6.52
C SER A 90 16.54 -8.88 6.97
N GLN A 91 16.40 -8.64 8.28
CA GLN A 91 15.17 -8.09 8.88
C GLN A 91 15.20 -6.57 9.02
N ALA A 92 14.05 -5.96 8.79
CA ALA A 92 13.82 -4.54 9.05
C ALA A 92 12.44 -4.35 9.70
N THR A 93 12.26 -3.20 10.35
CA THR A 93 10.94 -2.78 10.84
C THR A 93 10.22 -2.04 9.71
N LEU A 94 8.97 -2.38 9.48
CA LEU A 94 8.10 -1.71 8.51
C LEU A 94 6.93 -1.03 9.23
N THR A 95 6.72 0.25 8.94
CA THR A 95 5.59 1.05 9.47
C THR A 95 4.67 1.48 8.34
N LEU A 96 3.36 1.33 8.54
CA LEU A 96 2.30 1.95 7.74
C LEU A 96 1.39 2.78 8.66
N TRP A 97 1.14 4.04 8.31
CA TRP A 97 0.25 4.91 9.06
C TRP A 97 -1.20 4.69 8.66
N PHE A 98 -2.14 4.85 9.60
CA PHE A 98 -3.55 4.87 9.28
C PHE A 98 -3.94 6.25 8.74
N ILE A 99 -4.31 6.32 7.46
CA ILE A 99 -4.66 7.59 6.81
C ILE A 99 -6.14 7.92 7.02
N ALA A 100 -7.00 6.90 7.03
CA ALA A 100 -8.45 7.04 7.18
C ALA A 100 -9.08 5.72 7.67
N GLY A 101 -10.36 5.79 8.02
CA GLY A 101 -11.18 4.68 8.49
C GLY A 101 -11.87 5.01 9.81
N THR A 102 -12.75 4.11 10.25
CA THR A 102 -13.47 4.25 11.52
C THR A 102 -13.11 3.09 12.44
N VAL A 103 -12.87 3.41 13.70
CA VAL A 103 -12.66 2.44 14.79
C VAL A 103 -13.86 2.50 15.71
N THR A 104 -14.53 1.37 15.94
CA THR A 104 -15.59 1.26 16.95
C THR A 104 -15.29 0.10 17.89
N SER A 105 -15.27 0.37 19.18
CA SER A 105 -15.10 -0.65 20.22
C SER A 105 -16.42 -0.91 20.94
N PHE A 106 -16.62 -2.15 21.35
CA PHE A 106 -17.83 -2.61 22.01
C PHE A 106 -17.51 -3.45 23.25
N SER A 107 -18.51 -3.62 24.11
CA SER A 107 -18.48 -4.54 25.23
C SER A 107 -19.82 -5.26 25.39
N ALA A 108 -19.81 -6.53 25.79
CA ALA A 108 -20.97 -7.33 26.15
C ALA A 108 -20.58 -8.29 27.28
N PHE A 109 -20.65 -7.82 28.53
CA PHE A 109 -20.38 -8.66 29.70
C PHE A 109 -21.57 -9.57 30.03
N PRO A 110 -21.34 -10.75 30.63
CA PRO A 110 -22.44 -11.64 31.06
C PRO A 110 -23.51 -10.91 31.90
N GLY A 111 -24.76 -11.02 31.46
CA GLY A 111 -25.90 -10.37 32.12
C GLY A 111 -26.02 -8.86 31.86
N ARG A 112 -25.26 -8.30 30.93
CA ARG A 112 -25.35 -6.92 30.45
C ARG A 112 -25.60 -6.89 28.94
N PRO A 113 -26.34 -5.88 28.44
CA PRO A 113 -26.53 -5.71 27.01
C PRO A 113 -25.22 -5.34 26.32
N ALA A 114 -25.16 -5.56 25.00
CA ALA A 114 -24.05 -5.07 24.19
C ALA A 114 -24.08 -3.54 24.14
N MET A 115 -22.92 -2.90 24.27
CA MET A 115 -22.79 -1.45 24.25
C MET A 115 -21.55 -1.04 23.46
N MET A 116 -21.65 0.04 22.70
CA MET A 116 -20.47 0.74 22.20
C MET A 116 -19.73 1.40 23.37
N THR A 117 -18.42 1.22 23.43
CA THR A 117 -17.55 1.81 24.47
C THR A 117 -16.81 3.03 23.95
N SER A 118 -16.35 2.99 22.69
CA SER A 118 -15.80 4.14 21.99
C SER A 118 -15.96 4.04 20.47
N SER A 119 -15.99 5.19 19.79
CA SER A 119 -15.87 5.29 18.34
C SER A 119 -15.14 6.55 17.92
N PHE A 120 -14.30 6.47 16.89
CA PHE A 120 -13.60 7.61 16.29
C PHE A 120 -13.13 7.32 14.88
N LYS A 121 -12.88 8.41 14.13
CA LYS A 121 -12.26 8.36 12.81
C LYS A 121 -10.73 8.41 12.93
N LEU A 122 -10.07 7.66 12.06
CA LEU A 122 -8.63 7.64 11.87
C LEU A 122 -8.20 8.80 10.97
N SER A 123 -7.06 9.39 11.30
CA SER A 123 -6.32 10.30 10.44
C SER A 123 -4.83 10.12 10.66
N GLU A 124 -4.04 10.36 9.61
CA GLU A 124 -2.58 10.21 9.68
C GLU A 124 -1.96 11.06 10.81
N GLN A 125 -2.51 12.26 11.05
CA GLN A 125 -2.00 13.21 12.05
C GLN A 125 -2.22 12.74 13.50
N GLN A 126 -3.07 11.74 13.75
CA GLN A 126 -3.21 11.13 15.09
C GLN A 126 -2.02 10.23 15.44
N GLY A 127 -1.23 9.81 14.45
CA GLY A 127 -0.07 8.95 14.65
C GLY A 127 -0.42 7.48 14.96
N PHE A 128 -1.64 7.05 14.63
CA PHE A 128 -1.96 5.63 14.66
C PHE A 128 -1.20 4.92 13.51
N LYS A 129 -0.69 3.71 13.79
CA LYS A 129 0.13 2.95 12.84
C LYS A 129 0.02 1.44 13.02
N LEU A 130 0.24 0.72 11.92
CA LEU A 130 0.56 -0.70 11.85
C LEU A 130 2.08 -0.86 11.75
N ILE A 131 2.66 -1.71 12.59
CA ILE A 131 4.07 -2.05 12.58
C ILE A 131 4.20 -3.55 12.39
N MET A 132 5.18 -3.98 11.60
CA MET A 132 5.56 -5.39 11.45
C MET A 132 7.08 -5.50 11.28
N THR A 133 7.62 -6.68 11.57
CA THR A 133 8.97 -7.07 11.15
C THR A 133 8.87 -7.70 9.77
N VAL A 134 9.70 -7.27 8.82
CA VAL A 134 9.74 -7.83 7.46
C VAL A 134 11.07 -8.52 7.19
N ASN A 135 11.02 -9.62 6.44
CA ASN A 135 12.20 -10.26 5.90
C ASN A 135 12.39 -9.79 4.46
N LEU A 136 13.55 -9.24 4.15
CA LEU A 136 13.92 -8.96 2.76
C LEU A 136 14.33 -10.27 2.09
N THR A 137 13.76 -10.54 0.92
CA THR A 137 13.97 -11.79 0.20
C THR A 137 14.62 -11.53 -1.15
N MET A 138 15.23 -12.58 -1.71
CA MET A 138 15.83 -12.55 -3.04
C MET A 138 15.08 -13.49 -3.96
N ALA A 139 14.75 -13.02 -5.15
CA ALA A 139 14.22 -13.82 -6.24
C ALA A 139 15.11 -13.65 -7.48
N VAL A 140 15.49 -14.74 -8.14
CA VAL A 140 16.29 -14.66 -9.39
C VAL A 140 15.39 -15.04 -10.56
N GLY A 141 15.10 -14.08 -11.44
CA GLY A 141 14.30 -14.33 -12.63
C GLY A 141 15.03 -15.22 -13.63
N GLU A 142 14.36 -16.20 -14.23
CA GLU A 142 15.06 -17.20 -15.05
C GLU A 142 15.42 -16.67 -16.44
N VAL A 143 14.56 -15.82 -17.01
CA VAL A 143 14.73 -15.29 -18.38
C VAL A 143 15.51 -13.98 -18.39
N ASP A 144 15.19 -13.08 -17.48
CA ASP A 144 15.94 -11.82 -17.35
C ASP A 144 17.29 -12.02 -16.64
N LYS A 145 17.49 -13.14 -15.92
CA LYS A 145 18.64 -13.40 -15.06
C LYS A 145 18.91 -12.23 -14.11
N ARG A 146 17.85 -11.62 -13.61
CA ARG A 146 17.94 -10.54 -12.62
C ARG A 146 17.69 -11.07 -11.23
N GLY A 147 18.62 -10.80 -10.32
CA GLY A 147 18.42 -11.01 -8.90
C GLY A 147 17.70 -9.82 -8.28
N ARG A 148 16.44 -9.97 -7.90
CA ARG A 148 15.60 -8.91 -7.32
C ARG A 148 15.63 -9.01 -5.81
N VAL A 149 15.74 -7.86 -5.14
CA VAL A 149 15.56 -7.71 -3.70
C VAL A 149 14.14 -7.23 -3.48
N THR A 150 13.32 -8.07 -2.85
CA THR A 150 11.89 -7.81 -2.68
C THR A 150 11.50 -7.80 -1.22
N LEU A 151 10.41 -7.11 -0.94
CA LEU A 151 9.69 -7.09 0.31
C LEU A 151 8.26 -7.53 0.01
N ASP A 152 7.84 -8.70 0.51
CA ASP A 152 6.45 -9.15 0.45
C ASP A 152 5.83 -8.98 1.84
N LEU A 153 4.76 -8.19 1.94
CA LEU A 153 4.06 -7.97 3.22
C LEU A 153 3.49 -9.27 3.81
N LYS A 154 3.24 -10.30 3.00
CA LYS A 154 2.79 -11.61 3.47
C LYS A 154 3.82 -12.30 4.38
N ASP A 155 5.11 -12.08 4.13
CA ASP A 155 6.20 -12.70 4.89
C ASP A 155 6.57 -11.90 6.15
N GLY A 156 5.77 -10.89 6.49
CA GLY A 156 5.89 -10.13 7.72
C GLY A 156 5.57 -10.98 8.96
N SER A 157 6.08 -10.54 10.11
CA SER A 157 5.82 -11.13 11.42
C SER A 157 5.68 -10.06 12.49
N GLU A 158 5.21 -10.43 13.68
CA GLU A 158 5.10 -9.50 14.83
C GLU A 158 4.24 -8.27 14.52
N PHE A 159 3.12 -8.46 13.83
CA PHE A 159 2.18 -7.38 13.54
C PHE A 159 1.63 -6.78 14.84
N THR A 160 1.72 -5.46 14.96
CA THR A 160 1.23 -4.69 16.11
C THR A 160 0.63 -3.36 15.67
N THR A 161 -0.29 -2.83 16.47
CA THR A 161 -0.86 -1.49 16.27
C THR A 161 -0.83 -0.70 17.57
N ASN A 162 -0.97 0.62 17.52
CA ASN A 162 -1.19 1.45 18.71
C ASN A 162 -2.66 1.86 18.90
N LEU A 163 -3.61 1.09 18.34
CA LEU A 163 -5.06 1.32 18.51
C LEU A 163 -5.56 0.92 19.92
N ALA A 164 -4.76 0.19 20.68
CA ALA A 164 -5.01 -0.18 22.06
C ALA A 164 -3.78 0.08 22.93
N ASN A 165 -3.96 0.22 24.25
CA ASN A 165 -2.85 0.49 25.18
C ASN A 165 -2.11 -0.79 25.64
N GLN A 166 -2.78 -1.94 25.62
CA GLN A 166 -2.23 -3.19 26.14
C GLN A 166 -1.56 -4.00 25.02
N LEU A 167 -0.31 -4.41 25.23
CA LEU A 167 0.51 -5.07 24.20
C LEU A 167 -0.15 -6.33 23.61
N ASN A 168 -0.76 -7.18 24.45
CA ASN A 168 -1.48 -8.37 23.97
C ASN A 168 -2.65 -8.01 23.04
N VAL A 169 -3.36 -6.91 23.30
CA VAL A 169 -4.46 -6.42 22.44
C VAL A 169 -3.91 -5.82 21.15
N GLN A 170 -2.80 -5.07 21.24
CA GLN A 170 -2.10 -4.55 20.06
C GLN A 170 -1.70 -5.67 19.08
N HIS A 171 -1.19 -6.79 19.59
CA HIS A 171 -0.87 -7.98 18.79
C HIS A 171 -2.11 -8.65 18.20
N ARG A 172 -3.21 -8.78 18.95
CA ARG A 172 -4.47 -9.36 18.43
C ARG A 172 -5.02 -8.56 17.25
N ILE A 173 -5.01 -7.23 17.37
CA ILE A 173 -5.41 -6.35 16.26
C ILE A 173 -4.43 -6.50 15.09
N GLY A 174 -3.12 -6.56 15.35
CA GLY A 174 -2.11 -6.80 14.33
C GLY A 174 -2.30 -8.12 13.57
N GLN A 175 -2.65 -9.21 14.25
CA GLN A 175 -2.95 -10.51 13.64
C GLN A 175 -4.17 -10.48 12.70
N ALA A 176 -5.14 -9.60 12.96
CA ALA A 176 -6.26 -9.41 12.05
C ALA A 176 -5.79 -8.79 10.72
N PHE A 177 -4.89 -7.80 10.76
CA PHE A 177 -4.25 -7.26 9.56
C PHE A 177 -3.39 -8.30 8.85
N GLU A 178 -2.59 -9.08 9.59
CA GLU A 178 -1.77 -10.17 9.03
C GLU A 178 -2.64 -11.13 8.20
N SER A 179 -3.77 -11.57 8.76
CA SER A 179 -4.69 -12.50 8.11
C SER A 179 -5.22 -11.97 6.76
N LEU A 180 -5.55 -10.67 6.68
CA LEU A 180 -6.00 -10.03 5.45
C LEU A 180 -4.86 -9.84 4.44
N ILE A 181 -3.68 -9.42 4.88
CA ILE A 181 -2.50 -9.23 4.01
C ILE A 181 -2.05 -10.56 3.38
N GLN A 182 -2.13 -11.67 4.12
CA GLN A 182 -1.74 -12.99 3.63
C GLN A 182 -2.57 -13.47 2.44
N VAL A 183 -3.81 -13.02 2.30
CA VAL A 183 -4.70 -13.40 1.18
C VAL A 183 -4.71 -12.39 0.03
N LEU A 184 -4.01 -11.25 0.15
CA LEU A 184 -3.91 -10.28 -0.94
C LEU A 184 -3.16 -10.85 -2.17
N PRO A 185 -3.56 -10.50 -3.40
CA PRO A 185 -2.79 -10.81 -4.60
C PRO A 185 -1.36 -10.25 -4.54
N ARG A 186 -0.38 -10.98 -5.11
CA ARG A 186 1.05 -10.59 -5.03
C ARG A 186 1.34 -9.19 -5.55
N HIS A 187 0.71 -8.80 -6.67
CA HIS A 187 0.87 -7.46 -7.25
C HIS A 187 0.49 -6.32 -6.28
N LYS A 188 -0.32 -6.58 -5.24
CA LYS A 188 -0.75 -5.56 -4.26
C LYS A 188 0.14 -5.43 -3.02
N ARG A 189 1.06 -6.38 -2.81
CA ARG A 189 1.80 -6.52 -1.54
C ARG A 189 3.31 -6.71 -1.70
N VAL A 190 3.80 -6.92 -2.91
CA VAL A 190 5.23 -7.10 -3.20
C VAL A 190 5.81 -5.78 -3.67
N PHE A 191 6.84 -5.29 -2.97
CA PHE A 191 7.62 -4.12 -3.33
C PHE A 191 9.04 -4.55 -3.70
N GLU A 192 9.64 -3.89 -4.69
CA GLU A 192 11.01 -4.12 -5.11
C GLU A 192 11.93 -3.02 -4.55
N LEU A 193 13.08 -3.40 -4.00
CA LEU A 193 14.06 -2.45 -3.42
C LEU A 193 15.28 -2.24 -4.32
N GLY A 194 15.55 -3.19 -5.22
CA GLY A 194 16.66 -3.15 -6.15
C GLY A 194 16.81 -4.46 -6.91
N MET A 195 17.62 -4.46 -7.96
CA MET A 195 17.95 -5.64 -8.75
C MET A 195 19.43 -5.68 -9.13
N LEU A 196 19.92 -6.90 -9.36
CA LEU A 196 21.24 -7.17 -9.92
C LEU A 196 21.08 -7.85 -11.27
N ASP A 197 21.62 -7.25 -12.32
CA ASP A 197 21.77 -7.91 -13.62
C ASP A 197 22.90 -8.94 -13.54
N LEU A 198 22.56 -10.22 -13.62
CA LEU A 198 23.52 -11.31 -13.60
C LEU A 198 23.97 -11.68 -15.03
N LYS A 199 23.51 -10.94 -16.06
CA LYS A 199 23.91 -11.14 -17.45
C LYS A 199 25.22 -10.47 -17.76
N GLY A 200 26.02 -11.17 -18.57
CA GLY A 200 27.29 -10.64 -19.08
C GLY A 200 28.41 -11.66 -19.02
N TYR A 201 29.56 -11.26 -19.54
CA TYR A 201 30.78 -12.07 -19.57
C TYR A 201 32.00 -11.34 -18.98
N ASN A 202 31.81 -10.13 -18.43
CA ASN A 202 32.88 -9.37 -17.79
C ASN A 202 33.26 -10.06 -16.45
N PRO A 203 34.54 -10.14 -16.06
CA PRO A 203 34.96 -10.46 -14.70
C PRO A 203 34.16 -9.77 -13.56
N LEU A 204 33.70 -8.53 -13.76
CA LEU A 204 32.88 -7.77 -12.82
C LEU A 204 31.36 -8.04 -12.91
N THR A 205 30.93 -8.98 -13.76
CA THR A 205 29.51 -9.38 -13.82
C THR A 205 29.14 -10.14 -12.53
N PRO A 206 28.10 -9.71 -11.80
CA PRO A 206 27.56 -10.46 -10.66
C PRO A 206 27.10 -11.87 -11.04
N THR A 207 27.34 -12.84 -10.17
CA THR A 207 26.92 -14.24 -10.38
C THR A 207 25.93 -14.72 -9.33
N THR A 208 26.15 -14.35 -8.08
CA THR A 208 25.26 -14.64 -6.95
C THR A 208 25.45 -13.57 -5.88
N PHE A 209 24.47 -13.42 -5.00
CA PHE A 209 24.53 -12.44 -3.93
C PHE A 209 23.78 -12.91 -2.69
N ARG A 210 24.04 -12.23 -1.58
CA ARG A 210 23.35 -12.38 -0.29
C ARG A 210 23.00 -10.99 0.24
N ILE A 211 21.86 -10.88 0.90
CA ILE A 211 21.41 -9.64 1.51
C ILE A 211 21.40 -9.76 3.02
N LEU A 212 21.87 -8.74 3.70
CA LEU A 212 21.74 -8.54 5.14
C LEU A 212 21.23 -7.12 5.37
N THR A 213 20.89 -6.84 6.61
CA THR A 213 20.49 -5.50 7.06
C THR A 213 21.46 -4.98 8.10
N GLN A 214 21.69 -3.67 8.12
CA GLN A 214 22.62 -3.07 9.08
C GLN A 214 22.08 -1.73 9.57
N ALA A 215 22.00 -1.57 10.89
CA ALA A 215 21.73 -0.27 11.50
C ALA A 215 22.93 0.66 11.31
N ALA A 216 22.68 1.94 11.06
CA ALA A 216 23.73 2.94 11.05
C ALA A 216 24.34 3.07 12.48
N PRO A 217 25.60 3.52 12.62
CA PRO A 217 26.22 3.70 13.93
C PRO A 217 25.36 4.55 14.87
N GLY A 218 25.00 4.00 16.05
CA GLY A 218 24.16 4.66 17.04
C GLY A 218 22.64 4.63 16.78
N ALA A 219 22.19 4.17 15.62
CA ALA A 219 20.78 4.22 15.21
C ALA A 219 19.85 3.23 15.95
N LYS A 220 20.41 2.32 16.75
CA LYS A 220 19.63 1.43 17.64
C LYS A 220 19.17 2.11 18.94
N ASP A 221 19.77 3.24 19.30
CA ASP A 221 19.36 4.00 20.49
C ASP A 221 18.17 4.91 20.16
N ALA A 222 17.02 4.64 20.78
CA ALA A 222 15.79 5.42 20.63
C ALA A 222 15.92 6.91 21.01
N LYS A 223 16.98 7.30 21.73
CA LYS A 223 17.28 8.70 22.06
C LYS A 223 18.18 9.39 21.03
N SER A 224 18.73 8.66 20.06
CA SER A 224 19.61 9.22 19.05
C SER A 224 18.83 9.96 17.96
N ALA A 225 19.42 11.03 17.42
CA ALA A 225 18.81 11.80 16.33
C ALA A 225 18.70 10.99 15.01
N ASN A 226 19.54 9.97 14.85
CA ASN A 226 19.53 9.05 13.70
C ASN A 226 18.83 7.71 14.03
N TYR A 227 17.96 7.67 15.04
CA TYR A 227 17.24 6.44 15.39
C TYR A 227 16.51 5.84 14.18
N GLY A 228 16.68 4.54 13.98
CA GLY A 228 16.11 3.81 12.85
C GLY A 228 16.86 3.98 11.53
N GLU A 229 17.92 4.80 11.45
CA GLU A 229 18.79 4.84 10.27
C GLU A 229 19.56 3.54 10.04
N GLY A 230 19.80 3.23 8.77
CA GLY A 230 20.50 2.02 8.36
C GLY A 230 20.29 1.73 6.88
N GLY A 231 20.57 0.50 6.48
CA GLY A 231 20.46 0.11 5.09
C GLY A 231 20.49 -1.38 4.84
N VAL A 232 20.25 -1.72 3.57
CA VAL A 232 20.38 -3.07 3.03
C VAL A 232 21.79 -3.24 2.52
N VAL A 233 22.50 -4.26 3.00
CA VAL A 233 23.86 -4.62 2.60
C VAL A 233 23.78 -5.83 1.68
N ILE A 234 24.37 -5.70 0.50
CA ILE A 234 24.36 -6.71 -0.55
C ILE A 234 25.79 -7.19 -0.77
N PHE A 235 26.02 -8.46 -0.48
CA PHE A 235 27.28 -9.15 -0.70
C PHE A 235 27.24 -9.85 -2.05
N ILE A 236 28.17 -9.52 -2.95
CA ILE A 236 28.10 -9.87 -4.37
C ILE A 236 29.32 -10.70 -4.76
N ALA A 237 29.08 -11.92 -5.24
CA ALA A 237 30.10 -12.71 -5.91
C ALA A 237 30.18 -12.28 -7.38
N LEU A 238 31.40 -12.17 -7.89
CA LEU A 238 31.66 -11.69 -9.26
C LEU A 238 32.20 -12.84 -10.09
N ARG A 239 32.06 -12.79 -11.41
CA ARG A 239 32.58 -13.85 -12.28
C ARG A 239 34.09 -14.07 -12.13
N GLY A 240 34.87 -12.99 -11.92
CA GLY A 240 36.30 -13.05 -11.64
C GLY A 240 36.65 -13.55 -10.23
N LYS A 241 35.69 -13.55 -9.30
CA LYS A 241 35.81 -14.04 -7.92
C LYS A 241 34.50 -14.74 -7.52
N PRO A 242 34.23 -15.95 -8.07
CA PRO A 242 32.89 -16.55 -8.03
C PRO A 242 32.56 -17.22 -6.71
N SER A 243 33.54 -17.43 -5.83
CA SER A 243 33.30 -18.01 -4.51
C SER A 243 32.55 -17.00 -3.64
N PRO A 244 31.42 -17.39 -3.00
CA PRO A 244 30.83 -16.61 -1.92
C PRO A 244 31.86 -16.41 -0.81
N GLY A 245 31.93 -15.20 -0.26
CA GLY A 245 32.74 -14.89 0.92
C GLY A 245 32.02 -15.27 2.22
N TYR A 246 32.56 -14.81 3.35
CA TYR A 246 31.96 -14.99 4.66
C TYR A 246 30.94 -13.89 4.94
N LEU A 247 29.79 -14.25 5.53
CA LEU A 247 28.83 -13.25 6.03
C LEU A 247 29.28 -12.77 7.42
N PRO A 248 29.43 -11.45 7.63
CA PRO A 248 29.76 -10.92 8.94
C PRO A 248 28.58 -11.11 9.89
N GLY A 249 28.84 -11.48 11.13
CA GLY A 249 27.84 -11.48 12.19
C GLY A 249 27.73 -10.11 12.87
N GLU A 250 26.66 -9.89 13.63
CA GLU A 250 26.52 -8.70 14.46
C GLU A 250 27.68 -8.59 15.47
N GLY A 251 28.22 -7.38 15.64
CA GLY A 251 29.35 -7.14 16.54
C GLY A 251 30.71 -7.63 16.01
N SER A 252 30.79 -8.15 14.78
CA SER A 252 32.05 -8.52 14.11
C SER A 252 32.98 -7.34 13.82
N GLY A 253 32.49 -6.10 13.95
CA GLY A 253 33.20 -4.88 13.56
C GLY A 253 33.11 -4.57 12.06
N PHE A 254 32.24 -5.26 11.32
CA PHE A 254 32.02 -4.99 9.90
C PHE A 254 31.59 -3.52 9.66
N PRO A 255 32.26 -2.77 8.77
CA PRO A 255 32.00 -1.34 8.59
C PRO A 255 30.61 -1.05 8.02
N TYR A 256 30.02 0.06 8.45
CA TYR A 256 28.89 0.68 7.76
C TYR A 256 29.44 1.60 6.67
N PHE A 257 29.10 1.40 5.39
CA PHE A 257 29.81 2.11 4.30
C PHE A 257 29.19 3.43 3.83
N ILE A 258 28.03 3.84 4.37
CA ILE A 258 27.41 5.13 4.01
C ILE A 258 27.87 6.21 5.01
N PRO A 259 28.62 7.23 4.58
CA PRO A 259 29.05 8.30 5.48
C PRO A 259 27.90 9.20 5.95
N ASP A 260 28.05 9.81 7.13
CA ASP A 260 27.09 10.76 7.71
C ASP A 260 27.37 12.22 7.34
N ASP A 261 28.27 12.48 6.40
CA ASP A 261 28.58 13.83 5.92
C ASP A 261 27.34 14.52 5.34
N LYS A 262 27.16 15.80 5.73
CA LYS A 262 26.05 16.64 5.30
C LYS A 262 26.53 17.86 4.51
N ASP A 263 25.69 18.36 3.61
CA ASP A 263 25.91 19.63 2.94
C ASP A 263 25.66 20.84 3.87
N ALA A 264 25.83 22.05 3.34
CA ALA A 264 25.63 23.29 4.10
C ALA A 264 24.17 23.48 4.57
N GLU A 265 23.22 22.81 3.92
CA GLU A 265 21.79 22.82 4.25
C GLU A 265 21.39 21.68 5.19
N GLY A 266 22.33 20.82 5.60
CA GLY A 266 22.10 19.71 6.53
C GLY A 266 21.55 18.43 5.89
N ARG A 267 21.56 18.33 4.55
CA ARG A 267 21.15 17.13 3.80
C ARG A 267 22.31 16.17 3.65
N ASP A 268 22.01 14.87 3.69
CA ASP A 268 23.02 13.83 3.56
C ASP A 268 23.64 13.85 2.16
N LEU A 269 24.98 13.81 2.10
CA LEU A 269 25.73 13.82 0.83
C LEU A 269 25.73 12.48 0.10
N TYR A 270 25.50 11.40 0.84
CA TYR A 270 25.59 10.03 0.34
C TYR A 270 24.38 9.23 0.80
N SER A 271 23.92 8.34 -0.07
CA SER A 271 22.84 7.41 0.23
C SER A 271 23.14 5.98 -0.19
N ALA A 272 24.29 5.76 -0.82
CA ALA A 272 24.76 4.45 -1.20
C ALA A 272 26.30 4.40 -1.26
N ALA A 273 26.83 3.19 -1.13
CA ALA A 273 28.22 2.91 -1.39
C ALA A 273 28.40 1.56 -2.08
N LEU A 274 29.49 1.41 -2.81
CA LEU A 274 29.96 0.17 -3.41
C LEU A 274 31.42 -0.03 -3.05
N VAL A 275 31.75 -1.17 -2.47
CA VAL A 275 33.12 -1.61 -2.18
C VAL A 275 33.46 -2.76 -3.12
N LEU A 276 34.57 -2.64 -3.84
CA LEU A 276 35.08 -3.66 -4.75
C LEU A 276 36.37 -4.24 -4.18
N SER A 277 36.47 -5.58 -4.14
CA SER A 277 37.65 -6.27 -3.63
C SER A 277 38.90 -5.88 -4.41
N TYR A 278 40.03 -5.68 -3.72
CA TYR A 278 41.32 -5.31 -4.30
C TYR A 278 41.68 -6.15 -5.53
N ASP A 279 41.47 -7.47 -5.48
CA ASP A 279 41.77 -8.42 -6.56
C ASP A 279 41.02 -8.10 -7.88
N MET A 280 39.86 -7.44 -7.76
CA MET A 280 38.97 -7.13 -8.87
C MET A 280 39.22 -5.73 -9.45
N VAL A 281 39.99 -4.88 -8.76
CA VAL A 281 40.30 -3.50 -9.19
C VAL A 281 40.99 -3.47 -10.56
N GLN A 282 41.77 -4.50 -10.90
CA GLN A 282 42.43 -4.63 -12.21
C GLN A 282 41.46 -4.70 -13.40
N TYR A 283 40.19 -5.06 -13.16
CA TYR A 283 39.15 -5.15 -14.19
C TYR A 283 38.32 -3.86 -14.30
N VAL A 284 38.64 -2.84 -13.50
CA VAL A 284 37.94 -1.55 -13.52
C VAL A 284 38.50 -0.69 -14.64
N GLU A 285 37.62 -0.21 -15.52
CA GLU A 285 38.01 0.76 -16.53
C GLU A 285 38.05 2.17 -15.93
N GLN A 286 39.00 3.01 -16.38
CA GLN A 286 39.19 4.36 -15.83
C GLN A 286 37.95 5.25 -15.95
N GLN A 287 37.13 5.06 -17.00
CA GLN A 287 35.96 5.89 -17.27
C GLN A 287 34.64 5.21 -16.87
N ARG A 288 34.64 3.90 -16.59
CA ARG A 288 33.42 3.14 -16.34
C ARG A 288 33.65 2.00 -15.36
N LEU A 289 32.74 1.86 -14.39
CA LEU A 289 32.68 0.70 -13.51
C LEU A 289 31.47 -0.15 -13.92
N ASP A 290 31.72 -1.25 -14.64
CA ASP A 290 30.66 -2.08 -15.21
C ASP A 290 29.70 -2.67 -14.17
N LEU A 291 30.21 -2.92 -12.96
CA LEU A 291 29.40 -3.38 -11.83
C LEU A 291 28.27 -2.40 -11.48
N LEU A 292 28.48 -1.09 -11.63
CA LEU A 292 27.42 -0.10 -11.38
C LEU A 292 26.27 -0.21 -12.37
N ASN A 293 26.52 -0.63 -13.61
CA ASN A 293 25.46 -0.86 -14.60
C ASN A 293 24.68 -2.15 -14.32
N SER A 294 25.23 -3.03 -13.49
CA SER A 294 24.55 -4.25 -13.05
C SER A 294 23.65 -3.98 -11.85
N LEU A 295 23.80 -2.84 -11.15
CA LEU A 295 22.89 -2.41 -10.09
C LEU A 295 21.72 -1.64 -10.72
N LEU A 296 20.55 -2.26 -10.70
CA LEU A 296 19.32 -1.68 -11.24
C LEU A 296 18.36 -1.34 -10.10
N PHE A 297 17.57 -0.29 -10.27
CA PHE A 297 16.58 0.12 -9.27
C PHE A 297 15.22 0.36 -9.95
N PRO A 298 14.10 0.17 -9.21
CA PRO A 298 12.77 0.55 -9.68
C PRO A 298 12.69 2.03 -10.07
N GLY A 299 11.68 2.42 -10.86
CA GLY A 299 11.36 3.83 -11.14
C GLY A 299 12.42 4.59 -11.95
N GLN A 300 13.23 3.90 -12.77
CA GLN A 300 14.35 4.49 -13.51
C GLN A 300 15.35 5.21 -12.60
N ASN A 301 15.64 4.64 -11.42
CA ASN A 301 16.73 5.12 -10.56
C ASN A 301 18.03 4.41 -10.91
N ILE A 302 19.16 5.09 -10.72
CA ILE A 302 20.52 4.57 -10.96
C ILE A 302 21.46 4.95 -9.82
N PHE A 303 22.56 4.22 -9.70
CA PHE A 303 23.68 4.63 -8.84
C PHE A 303 24.46 5.76 -9.54
N VAL A 304 24.46 6.95 -8.94
CA VAL A 304 25.25 8.09 -9.37
C VAL A 304 26.51 8.18 -8.52
N GLU A 305 27.67 8.00 -9.15
CA GLU A 305 28.97 8.08 -8.50
C GLU A 305 29.30 9.53 -8.09
N SER A 306 29.53 9.73 -6.79
CA SER A 306 29.99 11.01 -6.23
C SER A 306 31.52 11.08 -6.15
N SER A 307 32.15 10.01 -5.65
CA SER A 307 33.62 9.92 -5.58
C SER A 307 34.09 8.47 -5.45
N ARG A 308 35.31 8.21 -5.90
CA ARG A 308 35.95 6.90 -5.86
C ARG A 308 37.34 6.99 -5.24
N HIS A 309 37.67 6.02 -4.39
CA HIS A 309 38.91 5.98 -3.62
C HIS A 309 39.45 4.55 -3.59
N ASN A 310 40.77 4.43 -3.51
CA ASN A 310 41.46 3.15 -3.45
C ASN A 310 42.27 3.06 -2.14
N PRO A 311 41.63 2.81 -0.98
CA PRO A 311 42.33 2.34 0.20
C PRO A 311 42.80 0.89 -0.05
N HIS A 312 42.55 -0.09 0.82
CA HIS A 312 42.84 -1.49 0.47
C HIS A 312 41.86 -2.00 -0.60
N ASP A 313 40.58 -2.08 -0.27
CA ASP A 313 39.50 -2.36 -1.22
C ASP A 313 38.99 -1.05 -1.82
N MET A 314 38.72 -1.00 -3.13
CA MET A 314 38.21 0.22 -3.77
C MET A 314 36.81 0.54 -3.25
N ILE A 315 36.56 1.79 -2.84
CA ILE A 315 35.24 2.25 -2.43
C ILE A 315 34.75 3.39 -3.34
N VAL A 316 33.49 3.26 -3.74
CA VAL A 316 32.74 4.25 -4.51
C VAL A 316 31.59 4.76 -3.64
N PHE A 317 31.62 6.04 -3.34
CA PHE A 317 30.52 6.72 -2.66
C PHE A 317 29.59 7.33 -3.70
N GLY A 318 28.28 7.26 -3.45
CA GLY A 318 27.31 7.75 -4.40
C GLY A 318 25.90 7.91 -3.83
N ASN A 319 24.98 8.11 -4.75
CA ASN A 319 23.56 8.25 -4.45
C ASN A 319 22.71 7.39 -5.37
N ILE A 320 21.58 6.91 -4.86
CA ILE A 320 20.53 6.36 -5.71
C ILE A 320 19.64 7.53 -6.11
N ASP A 321 19.79 7.97 -7.35
CA ASP A 321 19.07 9.10 -7.89
C ASP A 321 18.27 8.70 -9.15
N PRO A 322 17.13 9.36 -9.40
CA PRO A 322 16.41 9.21 -10.65
C PRO A 322 17.32 9.55 -11.83
N THR A 323 17.15 8.84 -12.95
CA THR A 323 17.83 9.20 -14.20
C THR A 323 17.49 10.63 -14.60
N LEU A 324 18.34 11.25 -15.42
CA LEU A 324 18.08 12.60 -15.95
C LEU A 324 16.78 12.69 -16.76
N THR A 325 16.23 11.56 -17.21
CA THR A 325 14.97 11.45 -17.94
C THR A 325 13.76 11.12 -17.07
N THR A 326 13.96 10.75 -15.80
CA THR A 326 12.87 10.43 -14.90
C THR A 326 12.14 11.70 -14.48
N VAL A 327 10.82 11.65 -14.55
CA VAL A 327 9.94 12.77 -14.17
C VAL A 327 9.03 12.32 -13.04
N THR A 328 8.86 13.18 -12.03
CA THR A 328 7.96 12.94 -10.89
C THR A 328 7.12 14.17 -10.61
N LEU A 329 6.00 14.00 -9.92
CA LEU A 329 5.24 15.12 -9.36
C LEU A 329 5.67 15.39 -7.91
N GLU A 330 5.69 16.67 -7.53
CA GLU A 330 5.94 17.09 -6.16
C GLU A 330 4.77 17.95 -5.64
N PRO A 331 4.14 17.58 -4.50
CA PRO A 331 4.38 16.36 -3.72
C PRO A 331 3.89 15.08 -4.44
N LEU A 332 4.46 13.92 -4.12
CA LEU A 332 4.00 12.60 -4.64
C LEU A 332 2.71 12.13 -3.95
N PHE A 333 2.54 12.48 -2.68
CA PHE A 333 1.33 12.20 -1.91
C PHE A 333 0.94 13.42 -1.06
N LYS A 334 -0.35 13.69 -0.95
CA LYS A 334 -0.86 14.74 -0.06
C LYS A 334 -2.27 14.44 0.47
N VAL A 335 -2.51 14.76 1.73
CA VAL A 335 -3.86 14.85 2.31
C VAL A 335 -4.30 16.32 2.38
N ILE A 336 -5.51 16.63 1.92
CA ILE A 336 -6.15 17.96 2.02
C ILE A 336 -7.62 17.84 2.44
N GLN A 337 -8.21 18.94 2.91
CA GLN A 337 -9.65 18.99 3.17
C GLN A 337 -10.45 19.24 1.86
N ALA A 338 -11.70 18.81 1.81
CA ALA A 338 -12.62 19.22 0.75
C ALA A 338 -12.71 20.76 0.64
N ALA A 339 -12.94 21.26 -0.58
CA ALA A 339 -12.83 22.66 -1.00
C ALA A 339 -11.42 23.29 -1.03
N ASP A 340 -10.39 22.62 -0.50
CA ASP A 340 -9.02 23.12 -0.59
C ASP A 340 -8.37 22.87 -1.97
N THR A 341 -7.19 23.45 -2.14
CA THR A 341 -6.38 23.35 -3.35
C THR A 341 -4.98 22.86 -3.06
N GLN A 342 -4.38 22.11 -3.97
CA GLN A 342 -2.99 21.66 -3.89
C GLN A 342 -2.26 21.97 -5.19
N LYS A 343 -1.05 22.51 -5.10
CA LYS A 343 -0.17 22.72 -6.25
C LYS A 343 0.72 21.50 -6.45
N PHE A 344 0.78 20.99 -7.67
CA PHE A 344 1.73 19.98 -8.10
C PHE A 344 2.73 20.59 -9.08
N ASP A 345 4.00 20.27 -8.86
CA ASP A 345 5.11 20.67 -9.71
C ASP A 345 5.72 19.46 -10.39
N LEU A 346 5.99 19.58 -11.69
CA LEU A 346 6.67 18.56 -12.47
C LEU A 346 8.18 18.69 -12.24
N ILE A 347 8.82 17.64 -11.74
CA ILE A 347 10.24 17.63 -11.38
C ILE A 347 10.99 16.64 -12.27
N GLN A 348 12.11 17.07 -12.86
CA GLN A 348 13.06 16.22 -13.57
C GLN A 348 14.46 16.52 -13.06
N ALA A 349 15.21 15.47 -12.70
CA ALA A 349 16.56 15.60 -12.14
C ALA A 349 16.66 16.62 -10.98
N GLY A 350 15.65 16.63 -10.09
CA GLY A 350 15.58 17.53 -8.93
C GLY A 350 15.29 19.01 -9.27
N LYS A 351 14.93 19.32 -10.52
CA LYS A 351 14.57 20.68 -10.95
C LYS A 351 13.14 20.72 -11.46
N ARG A 352 12.45 21.81 -11.14
CA ARG A 352 11.12 22.08 -11.69
C ARG A 352 11.20 22.28 -13.20
N LEU A 353 10.45 21.47 -13.92
CA LEU A 353 10.18 21.63 -15.33
C LEU A 353 9.04 22.63 -15.53
N ASN A 354 9.26 23.58 -16.43
CA ASN A 354 8.23 24.45 -16.96
C ASN A 354 8.15 24.21 -18.47
N HIS A 355 7.41 23.17 -18.88
CA HIS A 355 7.16 22.87 -20.28
C HIS A 355 5.84 23.54 -20.72
N ALA A 356 5.78 24.11 -21.94
CA ALA A 356 4.61 24.85 -22.40
C ALA A 356 3.39 23.95 -22.67
N ASP A 357 3.63 22.68 -23.06
CA ASP A 357 2.60 21.74 -23.50
C ASP A 357 2.42 20.54 -22.54
N VAL A 358 2.38 20.77 -21.23
CA VAL A 358 2.02 19.70 -20.27
C VAL A 358 0.51 19.57 -20.22
N THR A 359 0.00 18.37 -20.47
CA THR A 359 -1.41 18.02 -20.27
C THR A 359 -1.59 17.46 -18.87
N TRP A 360 -2.47 18.10 -18.09
CA TRP A 360 -2.83 17.69 -16.74
C TRP A 360 -4.20 17.04 -16.73
N SER A 361 -4.35 15.97 -15.95
CA SER A 361 -5.63 15.30 -15.72
C SER A 361 -5.75 14.87 -14.26
N VAL A 362 -6.98 14.68 -13.82
CA VAL A 362 -7.29 14.13 -12.50
C VAL A 362 -8.47 13.18 -12.61
N HIS A 363 -8.39 12.05 -11.92
CA HIS A 363 -9.50 11.12 -11.82
C HIS A 363 -9.58 10.54 -10.41
N SER A 364 -10.74 10.04 -10.01
CA SER A 364 -10.93 9.40 -8.71
C SER A 364 -10.85 7.89 -8.82
N ILE A 365 -10.28 7.24 -7.81
CA ILE A 365 -10.22 5.78 -7.76
C ILE A 365 -11.42 5.16 -7.04
N ASN A 366 -12.10 5.92 -6.17
CA ASN A 366 -13.15 5.37 -5.29
C ASN A 366 -14.48 6.14 -5.35
N THR A 367 -14.61 7.10 -6.27
CA THR A 367 -15.86 7.84 -6.54
C THR A 367 -16.06 8.01 -8.04
N THR A 368 -17.28 8.32 -8.47
CA THR A 368 -17.58 8.52 -9.90
C THR A 368 -17.68 9.99 -10.30
N HIS A 369 -17.86 10.90 -9.33
CA HIS A 369 -18.09 12.33 -9.59
C HIS A 369 -17.22 13.30 -8.77
N SER A 370 -16.38 12.81 -7.85
CA SER A 370 -15.68 13.65 -6.87
C SER A 370 -14.19 13.88 -7.15
N ALA A 371 -13.75 13.65 -8.38
CA ALA A 371 -12.35 13.81 -8.79
C ALA A 371 -11.82 15.24 -8.66
N GLY A 372 -12.68 16.26 -8.61
CA GLY A 372 -12.28 17.66 -8.58
C GLY A 372 -11.85 18.17 -9.96
N SER A 373 -10.92 19.13 -10.00
CA SER A 373 -10.38 19.67 -11.25
C SER A 373 -8.90 20.04 -11.11
N ILE A 374 -8.16 20.00 -12.21
CA ILE A 374 -6.77 20.46 -12.26
C ILE A 374 -6.56 21.42 -13.42
N SER A 375 -5.90 22.54 -13.13
CA SER A 375 -5.56 23.54 -14.15
C SER A 375 -4.35 23.12 -14.99
N ALA A 376 -4.16 23.76 -16.15
CA ALA A 376 -2.96 23.58 -17.00
C ALA A 376 -1.64 23.95 -16.29
N LEU A 377 -1.71 24.64 -15.15
CA LEU A 377 -0.56 24.94 -14.31
C LEU A 377 -0.35 23.89 -13.20
N GLY A 378 -1.11 22.78 -13.14
CA GLY A 378 -0.95 21.79 -12.06
C GLY A 378 -1.51 22.24 -10.70
N LEU A 379 -2.38 23.26 -10.66
CA LEU A 379 -3.16 23.58 -9.46
C LEU A 379 -4.43 22.73 -9.43
N TYR A 380 -4.47 21.76 -8.52
CA TYR A 380 -5.63 20.93 -8.21
C TYR A 380 -6.61 21.68 -7.29
N ARG A 381 -7.91 21.50 -7.52
CA ARG A 381 -9.02 22.02 -6.70
C ARG A 381 -9.98 20.88 -6.37
N SER A 382 -10.20 20.66 -5.09
CA SER A 382 -11.16 19.69 -4.60
C SER A 382 -12.61 20.16 -4.78
N VAL A 383 -13.55 19.21 -4.79
CA VAL A 383 -14.98 19.49 -4.72
C VAL A 383 -15.36 20.01 -3.32
N ALA A 384 -16.52 20.66 -3.21
CA ALA A 384 -17.06 21.08 -1.92
C ALA A 384 -17.44 19.86 -1.06
N PRO A 385 -17.42 19.96 0.29
CA PRO A 385 -17.68 18.82 1.18
C PRO A 385 -18.97 18.05 0.88
N GLN A 386 -20.06 18.76 0.54
CA GLN A 386 -21.35 18.15 0.22
C GLN A 386 -21.36 17.32 -1.08
N ASN A 387 -20.35 17.51 -1.94
CA ASN A 387 -20.20 16.78 -3.20
C ASN A 387 -19.09 15.72 -3.12
N LEU A 388 -18.49 15.49 -1.94
CA LEU A 388 -17.34 14.61 -1.81
C LEU A 388 -17.72 13.13 -1.98
N GLY A 389 -18.90 12.72 -1.50
CA GLY A 389 -19.44 11.38 -1.76
C GLY A 389 -18.79 10.23 -0.99
N LYS A 390 -17.54 10.36 -0.53
CA LYS A 390 -16.90 9.49 0.48
C LYS A 390 -16.24 10.32 1.58
N GLU A 391 -16.07 9.76 2.77
CA GLU A 391 -15.38 10.46 3.86
C GLU A 391 -13.92 10.76 3.52
N THR A 392 -13.31 9.89 2.71
CA THR A 392 -12.02 10.09 2.08
C THR A 392 -12.10 9.70 0.61
N VAL A 393 -11.78 10.65 -0.27
CA VAL A 393 -11.69 10.44 -1.72
C VAL A 393 -10.23 10.42 -2.11
N ARG A 394 -9.82 9.41 -2.87
CA ARG A 394 -8.45 9.30 -3.40
C ARG A 394 -8.49 9.62 -4.88
N ASN A 395 -7.75 10.64 -5.28
CA ASN A 395 -7.65 11.09 -6.66
C ASN A 395 -6.21 10.98 -7.14
N ILE A 396 -6.03 10.56 -8.38
CA ILE A 396 -4.73 10.53 -9.05
C ILE A 396 -4.64 11.76 -9.94
N VAL A 397 -3.57 12.54 -9.74
CA VAL A 397 -3.19 13.65 -10.59
C VAL A 397 -2.10 13.17 -11.53
N THR A 398 -2.30 13.32 -12.84
CA THR A 398 -1.34 12.91 -13.87
C THR A 398 -0.94 14.09 -14.73
N ALA A 399 0.38 14.30 -14.87
CA ALA A 399 0.97 15.21 -15.84
C ALA A 399 1.57 14.39 -16.98
N SER A 400 1.35 14.84 -18.22
CA SER A 400 1.87 14.18 -19.41
C SER A 400 2.41 15.18 -20.43
N TYR A 401 3.50 14.85 -21.10
CA TYR A 401 4.03 15.61 -22.23
C TYR A 401 4.71 14.68 -23.23
N TYR A 402 4.80 15.09 -24.49
CA TYR A 402 5.50 14.32 -25.51
C TYR A 402 6.98 14.74 -25.57
N ASP A 403 7.88 13.80 -25.32
CA ASP A 403 9.32 14.02 -25.43
C ASP A 403 9.76 13.76 -26.88
N MET A 404 10.12 14.83 -27.59
CA MET A 404 10.55 14.78 -28.98
C MET A 404 11.90 14.06 -29.17
N VAL A 405 12.73 13.98 -28.13
CA VAL A 405 14.04 13.30 -28.20
C VAL A 405 13.87 11.81 -27.97
N ALA A 406 13.02 11.43 -27.01
CA ALA A 406 12.71 10.04 -26.71
C ALA A 406 11.61 9.43 -27.61
N ASP A 407 10.99 10.25 -28.47
CA ASP A 407 9.90 9.89 -29.39
C ASP A 407 8.73 9.19 -28.68
N ARG A 408 8.42 9.62 -27.45
CA ARG A 408 7.41 8.98 -26.60
C ARG A 408 6.74 9.97 -25.65
N THR A 409 5.53 9.64 -25.22
CA THR A 409 4.86 10.35 -24.13
C THR A 409 5.51 9.99 -22.80
N ILE A 410 5.85 11.00 -22.00
CA ILE A 410 6.30 10.88 -20.62
C ILE A 410 5.13 11.23 -19.71
N GLN A 411 4.93 10.46 -18.66
CA GLN A 411 3.90 10.68 -17.65
C GLN A 411 4.49 10.63 -16.24
N ALA A 412 3.89 11.40 -15.34
CA ALA A 412 4.16 11.36 -13.92
C ALA A 412 2.86 11.54 -13.15
N SER A 413 2.68 10.75 -12.08
CA SER A 413 1.47 10.75 -11.27
C SER A 413 1.76 11.07 -9.80
N ALA A 414 0.75 11.59 -9.12
CA ALA A 414 0.73 11.82 -7.67
C ALA A 414 -0.64 11.47 -7.12
N LEU A 415 -0.68 11.02 -5.87
CA LEU A 415 -1.91 10.71 -5.15
C LEU A 415 -2.32 11.90 -4.27
N ILE A 416 -3.60 12.27 -4.32
CA ILE A 416 -4.20 13.20 -3.37
C ILE A 416 -5.39 12.56 -2.65
N ALA A 417 -5.32 12.52 -1.33
CA ALA A 417 -6.42 12.13 -0.47
C ALA A 417 -7.17 13.40 -0.02
N VAL A 418 -8.45 13.47 -0.35
CA VAL A 418 -9.35 14.54 0.08
C VAL A 418 -10.23 14.01 1.21
N VAL A 419 -10.11 14.59 2.39
CA VAL A 419 -10.95 14.23 3.55
C VAL A 419 -12.12 15.19 3.71
N PHE A 420 -13.25 14.68 4.20
CA PHE A 420 -14.41 15.49 4.55
C PHE A 420 -14.09 16.40 5.76
N ASP A 421 -13.58 15.81 6.83
CA ASP A 421 -13.24 16.50 8.08
C ASP A 421 -11.74 16.83 8.11
N GLY A 422 -11.39 18.13 8.19
CA GLY A 422 -10.00 18.57 8.38
C GLY A 422 -9.48 18.47 9.81
N MET A 423 -10.34 18.05 10.75
CA MET A 423 -10.02 17.85 12.16
C MET A 423 -10.70 16.58 12.68
N THR A 424 -9.98 15.78 13.47
CA THR A 424 -10.52 14.57 14.12
C THR A 424 -10.21 14.57 15.61
N VAL A 425 -11.00 13.82 16.38
CA VAL A 425 -10.80 13.61 17.83
C VAL A 425 -11.06 12.15 18.17
N ALA A 426 -10.17 11.55 18.96
CA ALA A 426 -10.23 10.17 19.40
C ALA A 426 -10.21 10.09 20.94
N PRO A 427 -11.21 9.46 21.58
CA PRO A 427 -12.47 9.01 20.96
C PRO A 427 -13.34 10.20 20.54
N GLN A 428 -14.20 10.02 19.53
CA GLN A 428 -15.24 10.99 19.17
C GLN A 428 -16.52 10.72 19.94
N SER A 429 -16.87 9.45 20.14
CA SER A 429 -17.94 9.01 21.03
C SER A 429 -17.35 8.06 22.06
N SER A 430 -17.74 8.19 23.33
CA SER A 430 -17.36 7.23 24.36
C SER A 430 -18.42 7.09 25.45
N VAL A 431 -18.32 6.02 26.23
CA VAL A 431 -19.18 5.78 27.40
C VAL A 431 -18.34 5.81 28.67
N SER A 432 -18.89 6.38 29.74
CA SER A 432 -18.27 6.40 31.07
C SER A 432 -19.33 6.37 32.16
N TYR A 433 -18.94 5.92 33.36
CA TYR A 433 -19.83 5.88 34.52
C TYR A 433 -19.59 7.10 35.42
N ALA A 434 -20.69 7.66 35.93
CA ALA A 434 -20.66 8.71 36.94
C ALA A 434 -20.58 8.07 38.33
N GLU A 435 -19.36 7.88 38.83
CA GLU A 435 -19.10 7.15 40.07
C GLU A 435 -17.92 7.72 40.87
N ILE A 436 -17.82 7.35 42.14
CA ILE A 436 -16.66 7.70 42.97
C ILE A 436 -15.42 7.02 42.35
N ASN A 437 -14.40 7.83 42.03
CA ASN A 437 -13.18 7.40 41.33
C ASN A 437 -13.43 6.92 39.88
N ALA A 438 -14.35 7.57 39.17
CA ALA A 438 -14.57 7.35 37.75
C ALA A 438 -13.25 7.36 36.95
N ARG A 439 -13.12 6.42 36.01
CA ARG A 439 -11.94 6.33 35.14
C ARG A 439 -11.88 7.55 34.22
N PRO A 440 -10.76 8.30 34.19
CA PRO A 440 -10.59 9.39 33.24
C PRO A 440 -10.58 8.89 31.79
N VAL A 441 -11.09 9.72 30.89
CA VAL A 441 -11.05 9.48 29.44
C VAL A 441 -9.97 10.36 28.83
N ALA A 442 -8.99 9.76 28.16
CA ALA A 442 -7.98 10.46 27.41
C ALA A 442 -8.46 10.74 25.98
N PHE A 443 -8.32 11.99 25.56
CA PHE A 443 -8.63 12.44 24.21
C PHE A 443 -7.34 12.86 23.49
N SER A 444 -7.29 12.58 22.19
CA SER A 444 -6.29 13.11 21.26
C SER A 444 -7.00 13.73 20.07
N ALA A 445 -6.58 14.91 19.65
CA ALA A 445 -7.13 15.60 18.48
C ALA A 445 -6.04 15.89 17.45
N SER A 446 -6.44 15.92 16.19
CA SER A 446 -5.56 16.25 15.08
C SER A 446 -6.23 17.28 14.14
N THR A 447 -5.41 18.06 13.45
CA THR A 447 -5.84 19.09 12.49
C THR A 447 -4.88 19.15 11.31
N LEU A 448 -5.42 19.32 10.10
CA LEU A 448 -4.62 19.63 8.91
C LEU A 448 -4.03 21.04 8.94
N GLY A 449 -4.61 21.96 9.72
CA GLY A 449 -4.17 23.35 9.82
C GLY A 449 -2.88 23.56 10.62
N GLY A 450 -2.47 22.57 11.43
CA GLY A 450 -1.28 22.64 12.28
C GLY A 450 -1.30 23.70 13.38
N GLY A 451 -2.47 24.30 13.65
CA GLY A 451 -2.63 25.35 14.65
C GLY A 451 -2.63 24.84 16.09
N THR A 452 -2.61 25.78 17.04
CA THR A 452 -2.77 25.46 18.47
C THR A 452 -4.22 25.06 18.74
N LEU A 453 -4.41 23.94 19.43
CA LEU A 453 -5.73 23.42 19.77
C LEU A 453 -6.20 23.91 21.14
N GLU A 454 -7.44 24.39 21.21
CA GLU A 454 -8.11 24.78 22.45
C GLU A 454 -9.23 23.80 22.77
N TRP A 455 -9.26 23.35 24.03
CA TRP A 455 -10.24 22.39 24.54
C TRP A 455 -11.24 23.07 25.47
N SER A 456 -12.52 22.77 25.32
CA SER A 456 -13.57 23.35 26.17
C SER A 456 -14.75 22.38 26.39
N LEU A 457 -15.50 22.63 27.47
CA LEU A 457 -16.77 21.94 27.78
C LEU A 457 -17.94 22.88 27.46
N PRO A 458 -18.53 22.81 26.25
CA PRO A 458 -19.73 23.56 25.92
C PRO A 458 -20.96 23.03 26.68
N GLY A 459 -21.94 23.90 26.93
CA GLY A 459 -23.23 23.54 27.51
C GLY A 459 -23.19 23.22 29.02
N GLY A 460 -24.01 22.24 29.43
CA GLY A 460 -24.02 21.72 30.80
C GLY A 460 -22.67 21.08 31.16
N ARG A 461 -22.17 21.36 32.37
CA ARG A 461 -20.85 20.92 32.82
C ARG A 461 -20.96 19.72 33.76
N TYR A 462 -20.71 18.54 33.21
CA TYR A 462 -20.54 17.29 33.91
C TYR A 462 -19.05 16.95 33.95
N GLY A 463 -18.46 16.87 35.14
CA GLY A 463 -17.03 16.55 35.30
C GLY A 463 -16.10 17.73 35.03
N SER A 464 -14.83 17.43 34.73
CA SER A 464 -13.78 18.42 34.46
C SER A 464 -12.88 17.99 33.29
N LEU A 465 -12.25 18.96 32.64
CA LEU A 465 -11.37 18.74 31.48
C LEU A 465 -10.06 19.49 31.67
N VAL A 466 -8.95 18.81 31.41
CA VAL A 466 -7.60 19.40 31.40
C VAL A 466 -6.97 19.14 30.03
N GLY A 467 -6.85 20.18 29.21
CA GLY A 467 -6.21 20.11 27.89
C GLY A 467 -4.72 20.44 27.95
N THR A 468 -3.90 19.66 27.24
CA THR A 468 -2.47 19.89 27.02
C THR A 468 -2.13 19.68 25.54
N GLY A 469 -2.01 20.76 24.78
CA GLY A 469 -1.72 20.70 23.35
C GLY A 469 -2.78 19.93 22.58
N ASN A 470 -2.36 18.87 21.88
CA ASN A 470 -3.24 18.00 21.11
C ASN A 470 -3.95 16.92 21.93
N THR A 471 -3.79 16.91 23.25
CA THR A 471 -4.44 15.93 24.14
C THR A 471 -5.29 16.61 25.21
N ALA A 472 -6.26 15.87 25.75
CA ALA A 472 -6.98 16.30 26.94
C ALA A 472 -7.37 15.10 27.82
N ILE A 473 -7.45 15.32 29.13
CA ILE A 473 -7.95 14.33 30.09
C ILE A 473 -9.27 14.84 30.63
N TYR A 474 -10.34 14.09 30.38
CA TYR A 474 -11.66 14.32 30.95
C TYR A 474 -11.87 13.43 32.18
N THR A 475 -12.31 14.03 33.28
CA THR A 475 -12.67 13.31 34.50
C THR A 475 -14.20 13.35 34.67
N PRO A 476 -14.90 12.21 34.53
CA PRO A 476 -16.34 12.15 34.76
C PRO A 476 -16.74 12.61 36.18
N PRO A 477 -17.96 13.13 36.37
CA PRO A 477 -18.44 13.47 37.71
C PRO A 477 -18.68 12.22 38.56
N SER A 478 -18.74 12.38 39.88
CA SER A 478 -19.03 11.26 40.78
C SER A 478 -20.51 10.88 40.85
N THR A 479 -21.41 11.79 40.45
CA THR A 479 -22.87 11.61 40.40
C THR A 479 -23.45 12.52 39.33
N LEU A 480 -24.65 12.19 38.85
CA LEU A 480 -25.44 13.05 37.96
C LEU A 480 -26.46 13.87 38.78
N PRO A 481 -26.79 15.11 38.34
CA PRO A 481 -27.73 15.98 39.02
C PRO A 481 -29.16 15.45 38.93
N GLY A 482 -30.04 15.85 39.85
CA GLY A 482 -31.48 15.66 39.70
C GLY A 482 -32.00 14.21 39.71
N SER A 483 -31.19 13.25 40.14
CA SER A 483 -31.45 11.80 39.97
C SER A 483 -31.49 11.35 38.50
N GLU A 484 -30.83 12.09 37.60
CA GLU A 484 -30.60 11.66 36.23
C GLU A 484 -29.81 10.34 36.22
N VAL A 485 -30.27 9.38 35.43
CA VAL A 485 -29.60 8.09 35.23
C VAL A 485 -28.62 8.12 34.06
N MET A 486 -28.75 9.12 33.19
CA MET A 486 -27.97 9.31 31.99
C MET A 486 -27.80 10.80 31.65
N ALA A 487 -26.61 11.18 31.22
CA ALA A 487 -26.32 12.50 30.66
C ALA A 487 -25.31 12.36 29.51
N VAL A 488 -25.11 13.43 28.74
CA VAL A 488 -24.07 13.48 27.70
C VAL A 488 -23.23 14.74 27.90
N GLN A 489 -21.92 14.57 28.08
CA GLN A 489 -20.97 15.67 28.08
C GLN A 489 -20.41 15.87 26.67
N GLN A 490 -20.60 17.07 26.12
CA GLN A 490 -19.94 17.49 24.89
C GLN A 490 -18.55 18.07 25.20
N ILE A 491 -17.57 17.76 24.37
CA ILE A 491 -16.20 18.29 24.46
C ILE A 491 -15.87 18.91 23.10
N LYS A 492 -15.56 20.20 23.08
CA LYS A 492 -15.16 20.91 21.86
C LYS A 492 -13.64 21.02 21.82
N VAL A 493 -13.05 20.71 20.68
CA VAL A 493 -11.67 21.08 20.34
C VAL A 493 -11.68 21.99 19.13
N GLN A 494 -10.97 23.11 19.21
CA GLN A 494 -10.92 24.12 18.15
C GLN A 494 -9.48 24.42 17.76
N ASP A 495 -9.21 24.46 16.46
CA ASP A 495 -7.97 24.99 15.92
C ASP A 495 -8.06 26.52 15.88
N LEU A 496 -7.21 27.19 16.67
CA LEU A 496 -7.24 28.65 16.79
C LEU A 496 -6.73 29.39 15.55
N THR A 497 -6.02 28.70 14.66
CA THR A 497 -5.49 29.29 13.42
C THR A 497 -6.54 29.30 12.32
N THR A 498 -7.25 28.19 12.14
CA THR A 498 -8.28 28.05 11.09
C THR A 498 -9.68 28.43 11.57
N GLY A 499 -9.91 28.39 12.88
CA GLY A 499 -11.24 28.54 13.49
C GLY A 499 -12.08 27.26 13.45
N SER A 500 -11.64 26.23 12.72
CA SER A 500 -12.31 24.93 12.62
C SER A 500 -12.41 24.26 13.98
N ALA A 501 -13.48 23.50 14.20
CA ALA A 501 -13.69 22.77 15.44
C ALA A 501 -14.32 21.41 15.18
N THR A 502 -14.02 20.46 16.05
CA THR A 502 -14.73 19.17 16.12
C THR A 502 -15.23 18.94 17.54
N MET A 503 -16.22 18.06 17.67
CA MET A 503 -16.89 17.75 18.92
C MET A 503 -16.72 16.26 19.23
N ALA A 504 -16.47 15.97 20.51
CA ALA A 504 -16.57 14.64 21.08
C ALA A 504 -17.73 14.58 22.09
N SER A 505 -18.25 13.38 22.32
CA SER A 505 -19.36 13.13 23.24
C SER A 505 -19.04 11.99 24.19
N VAL A 506 -19.22 12.24 25.48
CA VAL A 506 -19.13 11.21 26.54
C VAL A 506 -20.53 10.95 27.07
N VAL A 507 -21.06 9.76 26.82
CA VAL A 507 -22.30 9.28 27.44
C VAL A 507 -21.99 8.86 28.87
N LEU A 508 -22.59 9.56 29.82
CA LEU A 508 -22.42 9.34 31.25
C LEU A 508 -23.59 8.51 31.78
N LEU A 509 -23.28 7.41 32.45
CA LEU A 509 -24.26 6.51 33.04
C LEU A 509 -24.14 6.50 34.57
N ALA A 510 -25.25 6.66 35.29
CA ALA A 510 -25.27 6.49 36.75
C ALA A 510 -25.53 5.04 37.19
N ALA A 511 -26.01 4.19 36.28
CA ALA A 511 -26.30 2.78 36.52
C ALA A 511 -25.98 1.94 35.27
N ILE A 512 -25.87 0.62 35.46
CA ILE A 512 -25.63 -0.33 34.37
C ILE A 512 -26.95 -0.54 33.60
N PRO A 513 -26.99 -0.33 32.27
CA PRO A 513 -28.16 -0.62 31.46
C PRO A 513 -28.53 -2.10 31.51
N THR A 514 -29.83 -2.39 31.41
CA THR A 514 -30.39 -3.75 31.50
C THR A 514 -31.22 -4.15 30.28
N LEU A 515 -31.61 -3.20 29.41
CA LEU A 515 -32.24 -3.49 28.13
C LEU A 515 -31.21 -3.56 27.00
N ASP A 516 -31.31 -4.60 26.19
CA ASP A 516 -30.53 -4.79 24.97
C ASP A 516 -31.20 -4.07 23.80
N VAL A 517 -30.73 -2.85 23.53
CA VAL A 517 -31.20 -2.03 22.41
C VAL A 517 -30.35 -2.33 21.19
N HIS A 518 -30.98 -2.80 20.11
CA HIS A 518 -30.29 -3.15 18.87
C HIS A 518 -30.67 -2.23 17.71
N PRO A 519 -29.68 -1.71 16.93
CA PRO A 519 -28.25 -1.77 17.21
C PRO A 519 -27.84 -0.86 18.39
N PRO A 520 -26.83 -1.22 19.19
CA PRO A 520 -26.35 -0.38 20.30
C PRO A 520 -25.63 0.89 19.83
N TYR A 521 -25.19 0.89 18.56
CA TYR A 521 -24.55 2.02 17.91
C TYR A 521 -24.88 2.03 16.42
N SER A 522 -25.16 3.21 15.88
CA SER A 522 -25.32 3.45 14.44
C SER A 522 -24.32 4.52 14.01
N SER A 523 -23.41 4.18 13.10
CA SER A 523 -22.36 5.10 12.64
C SER A 523 -22.82 5.95 11.46
N GLY A 524 -22.27 7.17 11.35
CA GLY A 524 -22.30 7.96 10.12
C GLY A 524 -23.68 8.32 9.55
N MET A 525 -24.73 8.42 10.37
CA MET A 525 -26.07 8.71 9.87
C MET A 525 -26.19 10.13 9.31
N SER A 526 -26.58 10.23 8.04
CA SER A 526 -26.79 11.50 7.35
C SER A 526 -28.09 12.21 7.81
N ARG A 527 -28.22 13.49 7.45
CA ARG A 527 -29.41 14.31 7.77
C ARG A 527 -30.69 13.62 7.31
N SER A 528 -31.67 13.56 8.22
CA SER A 528 -32.97 12.92 7.96
C SER A 528 -32.93 11.42 7.62
N ALA A 529 -31.77 10.76 7.71
CA ALA A 529 -31.68 9.32 7.62
C ALA A 529 -32.43 8.67 8.79
N GLN A 530 -32.89 7.44 8.58
CA GLN A 530 -33.64 6.70 9.58
C GLN A 530 -32.93 5.40 9.94
N VAL A 531 -33.03 5.00 11.20
CA VAL A 531 -32.59 3.68 11.66
C VAL A 531 -33.67 3.09 12.56
N GLN A 532 -33.95 1.82 12.35
CA GLN A 532 -34.88 1.07 13.19
C GLN A 532 -34.13 0.57 14.43
N LEU A 533 -34.54 1.04 15.60
CA LEU A 533 -34.10 0.52 16.88
C LEU A 533 -35.10 -0.50 17.38
N SER A 534 -34.63 -1.53 18.06
CA SER A 534 -35.47 -2.61 18.56
C SER A 534 -35.01 -3.07 19.93
N VAL A 535 -35.95 -3.61 20.69
CA VAL A 535 -35.71 -4.28 21.96
C VAL A 535 -36.58 -5.54 21.98
N SER A 536 -35.98 -6.68 22.31
CA SER A 536 -36.65 -7.99 22.27
C SER A 536 -36.35 -8.74 23.57
N PRO A 537 -37.28 -9.55 24.12
CA PRO A 537 -38.61 -9.92 23.61
C PRO A 537 -39.75 -9.13 24.29
N TYR A 538 -39.68 -7.80 24.33
CA TYR A 538 -40.66 -6.97 25.04
C TYR A 538 -41.81 -6.50 24.14
N ASP A 539 -43.03 -6.49 24.67
CA ASP A 539 -44.19 -5.97 23.94
C ASP A 539 -44.08 -4.45 23.75
N PRO A 540 -44.33 -3.91 22.53
CA PRO A 540 -44.19 -2.48 22.24
C PRO A 540 -45.03 -1.55 23.14
N GLU A 541 -46.13 -2.05 23.71
CA GLU A 541 -46.99 -1.26 24.62
C GLU A 541 -46.31 -0.91 25.96
N HIS A 542 -45.32 -1.71 26.37
CA HIS A 542 -44.54 -1.50 27.59
C HIS A 542 -43.22 -0.77 27.33
N ILE A 543 -42.95 -0.39 26.08
CA ILE A 543 -41.71 0.27 25.68
C ILE A 543 -41.93 1.76 25.47
N ARG A 544 -41.07 2.56 26.07
CA ARG A 544 -41.00 4.01 25.84
C ARG A 544 -39.65 4.39 25.25
N TRP A 545 -39.69 4.94 24.05
CA TRP A 545 -38.55 5.57 23.40
C TRP A 545 -38.52 7.07 23.67
N SER A 546 -37.31 7.61 23.85
CA SER A 546 -37.10 9.05 23.99
C SER A 546 -35.70 9.44 23.52
N ILE A 547 -35.50 10.72 23.16
CA ILE A 547 -34.18 11.28 22.89
C ILE A 547 -33.62 11.78 24.21
N ALA A 548 -32.57 11.13 24.73
CA ALA A 548 -31.90 11.55 25.95
C ALA A 548 -30.96 12.75 25.71
N SER A 549 -30.33 12.81 24.54
CA SER A 549 -29.48 13.93 24.13
C SER A 549 -29.33 13.96 22.61
N GLY A 550 -28.91 15.10 22.06
CA GLY A 550 -28.77 15.33 20.62
C GLY A 550 -30.09 15.74 19.96
N GLY A 551 -30.12 15.67 18.63
CA GLY A 551 -31.27 16.04 17.82
C GLY A 551 -32.05 14.83 17.30
N GLY A 552 -33.08 15.10 16.50
CA GLY A 552 -33.88 14.07 15.84
C GLY A 552 -35.14 13.70 16.60
N THR A 553 -35.80 12.64 16.14
CA THR A 553 -37.05 12.14 16.70
C THR A 553 -37.05 10.62 16.71
N VAL A 554 -37.81 10.01 17.61
CA VAL A 554 -38.01 8.55 17.65
C VAL A 554 -39.49 8.24 17.79
N THR A 555 -40.00 7.30 17.00
CA THR A 555 -41.40 6.87 17.07
C THR A 555 -41.62 5.89 18.23
N GLN A 556 -42.88 5.59 18.54
CA GLN A 556 -43.23 4.56 19.53
C GLN A 556 -42.71 3.17 19.14
N ASP A 557 -42.55 2.90 17.84
CA ASP A 557 -42.03 1.64 17.32
C ASP A 557 -40.49 1.61 17.25
N GLY A 558 -39.79 2.64 17.74
CA GLY A 558 -38.33 2.69 17.75
C GLY A 558 -37.68 3.17 16.44
N LEU A 559 -38.43 3.72 15.49
CA LEU A 559 -37.86 4.31 14.29
C LEU A 559 -37.26 5.69 14.63
N PHE A 560 -35.93 5.76 14.71
CA PHE A 560 -35.21 7.02 14.86
C PHE A 560 -35.10 7.73 13.51
N SER A 561 -35.28 9.06 13.51
CA SER A 561 -35.03 9.94 12.36
C SER A 561 -34.05 11.03 12.76
N ALA A 562 -32.89 11.06 12.08
CA ALA A 562 -31.86 12.06 12.27
C ALA A 562 -32.40 13.48 12.01
N PRO A 563 -31.91 14.51 12.71
CA PRO A 563 -32.38 15.87 12.49
C PRO A 563 -31.98 16.38 11.10
N ALA A 564 -32.73 17.35 10.58
CA ALA A 564 -32.39 18.02 9.33
C ALA A 564 -31.17 18.96 9.47
N GLN A 565 -30.85 19.38 10.69
CA GLN A 565 -29.66 20.17 11.05
C GLN A 565 -28.93 19.45 12.18
N ILE A 566 -27.62 19.25 12.03
CA ILE A 566 -26.81 18.51 12.99
C ILE A 566 -26.03 19.52 13.84
N ASP A 567 -26.52 19.78 15.04
CA ASP A 567 -25.85 20.65 16.02
C ASP A 567 -24.96 19.87 17.00
N SER A 568 -25.08 18.54 17.03
CA SER A 568 -24.33 17.63 17.89
C SER A 568 -23.91 16.40 17.09
N PRO A 569 -22.67 15.88 17.27
CA PRO A 569 -22.17 14.74 16.50
C PRO A 569 -22.85 13.42 16.86
N VAL A 570 -23.65 13.38 17.93
CA VAL A 570 -24.37 12.18 18.35
C VAL A 570 -25.79 12.52 18.81
N SER A 571 -26.68 11.54 18.66
CA SER A 571 -27.95 11.50 19.37
C SER A 571 -28.01 10.22 20.20
N VAL A 572 -28.43 10.34 21.45
CA VAL A 572 -28.57 9.19 22.35
C VAL A 572 -30.05 8.88 22.49
N VAL A 573 -30.46 7.74 21.96
CA VAL A 573 -31.85 7.28 22.01
C VAL A 573 -31.99 6.35 23.19
N ARG A 574 -32.83 6.71 24.15
CA ARG A 574 -33.09 5.95 25.37
C ARG A 574 -34.36 5.11 25.22
N CYS A 575 -34.29 3.88 25.71
CA CYS A 575 -35.38 2.92 25.79
C CYS A 575 -35.66 2.60 27.25
N GLU A 576 -36.94 2.63 27.64
CA GLU A 576 -37.40 2.26 28.98
C GLU A 576 -38.49 1.19 28.87
N PHE A 577 -38.41 0.16 29.71
CA PHE A 577 -39.46 -0.83 29.89
C PHE A 577 -40.29 -0.46 31.12
N ILE A 578 -41.59 -0.27 30.91
CA ILE A 578 -42.50 0.35 31.85
C ILE A 578 -43.72 -0.54 32.07
N ILE A 579 -44.01 -0.83 33.34
CA ILE A 579 -45.26 -1.48 33.77
C ILE A 579 -45.90 -0.58 34.84
N ASP A 580 -47.19 -0.31 34.72
CA ASP A 580 -47.97 0.49 35.68
C ASP A 580 -47.31 1.85 36.05
N GLY A 581 -46.65 2.47 35.06
CA GLY A 581 -45.97 3.77 35.22
C GLY A 581 -44.59 3.73 35.91
N SER A 582 -44.10 2.55 36.29
CA SER A 582 -42.77 2.35 36.88
C SER A 582 -41.77 1.84 35.84
N VAL A 583 -40.55 2.39 35.83
CA VAL A 583 -39.46 1.92 34.94
C VAL A 583 -38.77 0.73 35.61
N TYR A 584 -38.73 -0.41 34.91
CA TYR A 584 -38.13 -1.66 35.40
C TYR A 584 -36.76 -1.96 34.78
N ALA A 585 -36.55 -1.51 33.55
CA ALA A 585 -35.31 -1.71 32.83
C ALA A 585 -35.08 -0.56 31.85
N GLU A 586 -33.82 -0.28 31.56
CA GLU A 586 -33.43 0.80 30.65
C GLU A 586 -32.23 0.42 29.78
N GLY A 587 -32.17 1.00 28.59
CA GLY A 587 -31.11 0.82 27.63
C GLY A 587 -30.99 2.03 26.72
N TYR A 588 -29.99 2.03 25.84
CA TYR A 588 -29.80 3.11 24.87
C TYR A 588 -29.12 2.64 23.59
N SER A 589 -29.28 3.43 22.54
CA SER A 589 -28.46 3.39 21.34
C SER A 589 -27.79 4.74 21.13
N VAL A 590 -26.52 4.71 20.71
CA VAL A 590 -25.80 5.92 20.29
C VAL A 590 -25.85 6.01 18.77
N VAL A 591 -26.44 7.07 18.25
CA VAL A 591 -26.49 7.36 16.83
C VAL A 591 -25.48 8.46 16.53
N GLN A 592 -24.39 8.12 15.84
CA GLN A 592 -23.45 9.12 15.33
C GLN A 592 -24.07 9.79 14.11
N LEU A 593 -24.13 11.11 14.16
CA LEU A 593 -24.67 11.96 13.11
C LEU A 593 -23.52 12.54 12.29
N SER A 594 -23.70 12.60 10.97
CA SER A 594 -22.73 13.20 10.06
C SER A 594 -23.40 14.09 9.04
N ASP A 595 -22.80 15.24 8.75
CA ASP A 595 -23.19 16.09 7.62
C ASP A 595 -22.73 15.51 6.27
N PHE A 596 -21.93 14.44 6.32
CA PHE A 596 -21.51 13.67 5.16
C PHE A 596 -22.72 13.04 4.45
N SER A 597 -22.75 13.23 3.13
CA SER A 597 -23.67 12.53 2.24
C SER A 597 -22.87 11.55 1.39
N ALA A 598 -23.10 10.26 1.60
CA ALA A 598 -22.54 9.23 0.75
C ALA A 598 -23.01 9.41 -0.71
N GLU A 599 -22.09 9.23 -1.65
CA GLU A 599 -22.42 9.06 -3.05
C GLU A 599 -23.33 7.84 -3.19
N LYS A 600 -24.29 7.90 -4.10
CA LYS A 600 -24.97 6.67 -4.49
C LYS A 600 -24.01 5.84 -5.32
N SER A 601 -24.15 4.53 -5.22
CA SER A 601 -23.46 3.59 -6.10
C SER A 601 -24.46 2.90 -7.02
N TRP A 602 -23.94 2.11 -7.95
CA TRP A 602 -24.75 1.19 -8.72
C TRP A 602 -25.39 0.15 -7.79
N LEU A 603 -26.54 -0.40 -8.19
CA LEU A 603 -27.26 -1.41 -7.40
C LEU A 603 -27.25 -2.79 -8.05
N ARG A 604 -27.10 -2.83 -9.38
CA ARG A 604 -27.16 -4.05 -10.20
C ARG A 604 -26.27 -3.91 -11.42
N LEU A 605 -25.79 -5.05 -11.90
CA LEU A 605 -25.08 -5.15 -13.17
C LEU A 605 -26.08 -5.41 -14.30
N ALA A 606 -25.95 -4.63 -15.38
CA ALA A 606 -26.62 -4.90 -16.64
C ALA A 606 -25.86 -5.99 -17.43
N ASN A 607 -24.52 -5.94 -17.40
CA ASN A 607 -23.69 -6.85 -18.16
C ASN A 607 -22.33 -7.09 -17.47
N PHE A 608 -21.80 -8.31 -17.62
CA PHE A 608 -20.46 -8.67 -17.18
C PHE A 608 -19.89 -9.74 -18.13
N LYS A 609 -18.90 -9.36 -18.95
CA LYS A 609 -18.35 -10.18 -20.05
C LYS A 609 -16.84 -10.36 -19.96
N LEU A 610 -16.39 -11.48 -20.51
CA LEU A 610 -14.97 -11.75 -20.77
C LEU A 610 -14.78 -12.16 -22.22
N THR A 611 -13.89 -11.45 -22.91
CA THR A 611 -13.60 -11.70 -24.31
C THR A 611 -12.09 -11.76 -24.57
N ALA A 612 -11.73 -12.48 -25.62
CA ALA A 612 -10.44 -12.37 -26.27
C ALA A 612 -10.69 -12.64 -27.77
N PRO A 613 -9.91 -12.01 -28.67
CA PRO A 613 -9.98 -12.29 -30.10
C PRO A 613 -9.88 -13.80 -30.35
N ALA A 614 -10.72 -14.35 -31.22
CA ALA A 614 -10.86 -15.80 -31.39
C ALA A 614 -9.55 -16.50 -31.77
N ASP A 615 -8.71 -15.81 -32.54
CA ASP A 615 -7.36 -16.20 -32.97
C ASP A 615 -6.28 -16.00 -31.89
N GLN A 616 -6.58 -15.29 -30.80
CA GLN A 616 -5.66 -15.02 -29.69
C GLN A 616 -6.04 -15.74 -28.38
N ARG A 617 -6.86 -16.80 -28.44
CA ARG A 617 -7.22 -17.63 -27.25
C ARG A 617 -6.23 -18.74 -26.94
N SER A 618 -5.03 -18.67 -27.53
CA SER A 618 -4.00 -19.68 -27.39
C SER A 618 -2.66 -19.06 -27.04
N ALA A 619 -1.89 -19.75 -26.21
CA ALA A 619 -0.52 -19.38 -25.88
C ALA A 619 0.35 -20.63 -25.80
N PHE A 620 1.63 -20.53 -26.16
CA PHE A 620 2.57 -21.61 -25.85
C PHE A 620 2.59 -21.85 -24.34
N ALA A 621 2.54 -23.13 -23.95
CA ALA A 621 2.62 -23.59 -22.55
C ALA A 621 4.04 -23.47 -22.00
N ASN A 622 4.64 -22.28 -22.14
CA ASN A 622 5.99 -21.95 -21.69
C ASN A 622 5.98 -21.00 -20.49
N GLY A 623 4.81 -20.52 -20.04
CA GLY A 623 4.66 -19.60 -18.93
C GLY A 623 4.88 -18.12 -19.25
N TYR A 624 5.33 -17.76 -20.46
CA TYR A 624 5.67 -16.38 -20.82
C TYR A 624 4.79 -15.78 -21.92
N GLN A 625 4.19 -16.57 -22.81
CA GLN A 625 3.25 -16.01 -23.79
C GLN A 625 1.91 -15.63 -23.13
N GLN A 626 1.42 -14.44 -23.48
CA GLN A 626 0.19 -13.87 -22.92
C GLN A 626 -0.99 -14.01 -23.87
N ILE A 627 -2.17 -14.24 -23.28
CA ILE A 627 -3.48 -14.07 -23.89
C ILE A 627 -4.11 -12.82 -23.27
N ALA A 628 -4.39 -11.81 -24.09
CA ALA A 628 -5.14 -10.64 -23.64
C ALA A 628 -6.61 -10.99 -23.44
N VAL A 629 -7.10 -10.81 -22.22
CA VAL A 629 -8.49 -11.03 -21.83
C VAL A 629 -9.10 -9.69 -21.46
N ASP A 630 -10.10 -9.27 -22.22
CA ASP A 630 -10.87 -8.06 -22.01
C ASP A 630 -12.09 -8.35 -21.15
N VAL A 631 -12.17 -7.64 -20.03
CA VAL A 631 -13.31 -7.68 -19.12
C VAL A 631 -14.11 -6.39 -19.26
N GLU A 632 -15.40 -6.54 -19.50
CA GLU A 632 -16.35 -5.41 -19.60
C GLU A 632 -17.46 -5.60 -18.56
N ILE A 633 -17.68 -4.56 -17.75
CA ILE A 633 -18.76 -4.51 -16.76
C ILE A 633 -19.63 -3.29 -17.07
N GLU A 634 -20.94 -3.51 -17.13
CA GLU A 634 -21.95 -2.47 -17.34
C GLU A 634 -22.92 -2.47 -16.17
N THR A 635 -23.16 -1.31 -15.58
CA THR A 635 -24.11 -1.14 -14.46
C THR A 635 -25.48 -0.71 -14.94
N GLU A 636 -26.53 -1.04 -14.18
CA GLU A 636 -27.87 -0.47 -14.40
C GLU A 636 -27.94 0.96 -13.85
N PRO A 637 -28.62 1.89 -14.54
CA PRO A 637 -28.80 3.25 -14.03
C PRO A 637 -29.67 3.26 -12.77
N VAL A 638 -29.29 4.06 -11.78
CA VAL A 638 -30.05 4.23 -10.54
C VAL A 638 -30.82 5.54 -10.61
N ASN A 639 -32.15 5.46 -10.70
CA ASN A 639 -33.04 6.62 -10.90
C ASN A 639 -32.65 7.49 -12.11
N GLY A 640 -32.17 6.87 -13.19
CA GLY A 640 -31.76 7.57 -14.42
C GLY A 640 -30.36 8.18 -14.38
N GLN A 641 -29.58 7.96 -13.33
CA GLN A 641 -28.17 8.36 -13.23
C GLN A 641 -27.26 7.13 -13.35
N ASP A 642 -26.15 7.28 -14.06
CA ASP A 642 -25.14 6.24 -14.26
C ASP A 642 -24.10 6.25 -13.14
N TYR A 643 -23.77 5.07 -12.63
CA TYR A 643 -22.72 4.85 -11.64
C TYR A 643 -21.85 3.69 -12.13
N PRO A 644 -20.73 3.92 -12.83
CA PRO A 644 -19.85 2.85 -13.26
C PRO A 644 -19.14 2.19 -12.07
N VAL A 645 -18.61 0.98 -12.29
CA VAL A 645 -17.70 0.33 -11.33
C VAL A 645 -16.44 1.19 -11.20
N THR A 646 -16.07 1.51 -9.96
CA THR A 646 -14.93 2.37 -9.64
C THR A 646 -13.59 1.65 -9.89
N PRO A 647 -12.48 2.38 -10.13
CA PRO A 647 -11.15 1.77 -10.21
C PRO A 647 -10.77 0.92 -8.99
N GLU A 648 -11.21 1.30 -7.79
CA GLU A 648 -11.00 0.54 -6.55
C GLU A 648 -11.70 -0.83 -6.57
N GLU A 649 -12.99 -0.87 -6.92
CA GLU A 649 -13.71 -2.13 -7.11
C GLU A 649 -13.06 -2.96 -8.23
N MET A 650 -12.73 -2.31 -9.35
CA MET A 650 -12.08 -2.95 -10.50
C MET A 650 -10.69 -3.49 -10.16
N SER A 651 -9.99 -2.92 -9.18
CA SER A 651 -8.70 -3.42 -8.71
C SER A 651 -8.79 -4.83 -8.14
N SER A 652 -9.97 -5.26 -7.70
CA SER A 652 -10.22 -6.60 -7.15
C SER A 652 -10.56 -7.65 -8.22
N LEU A 653 -10.64 -7.23 -9.49
CA LEU A 653 -10.89 -8.13 -10.61
C LEU A 653 -9.90 -9.30 -10.61
N THR A 654 -10.43 -10.51 -10.71
CA THR A 654 -9.65 -11.73 -10.84
C THR A 654 -10.30 -12.68 -11.84
N ILE A 655 -9.50 -13.63 -12.34
CA ILE A 655 -9.94 -14.70 -13.23
C ILE A 655 -10.06 -15.99 -12.42
N VAL A 656 -11.11 -16.76 -12.64
CA VAL A 656 -11.49 -17.90 -11.80
C VAL A 656 -11.74 -19.14 -12.65
N TYR A 657 -11.18 -20.27 -12.23
CA TYR A 657 -11.48 -21.57 -12.84
C TYR A 657 -12.98 -21.87 -12.72
N ARG A 658 -13.63 -22.17 -13.85
CA ARG A 658 -15.08 -22.46 -13.87
C ARG A 658 -15.47 -23.64 -12.99
N ASN A 659 -14.66 -24.69 -12.96
CA ASN A 659 -15.03 -25.96 -12.31
C ASN A 659 -14.69 -25.99 -10.81
N SER A 660 -13.54 -25.44 -10.41
CA SER A 660 -13.09 -25.48 -9.01
C SER A 660 -13.48 -24.23 -8.22
N GLY A 661 -13.77 -23.11 -8.89
CA GLY A 661 -13.96 -21.81 -8.23
C GLY A 661 -12.65 -21.21 -7.69
N GLN A 662 -11.50 -21.84 -7.96
CA GLN A 662 -10.20 -21.31 -7.55
C GLN A 662 -9.83 -20.08 -8.38
N GLU A 663 -9.39 -19.02 -7.71
CA GLU A 663 -8.89 -17.81 -8.35
C GLU A 663 -7.48 -18.04 -8.92
N LEU A 664 -7.19 -17.42 -10.04
CA LEU A 664 -5.84 -17.36 -10.60
C LEU A 664 -5.00 -16.35 -9.81
N ASP A 665 -3.77 -16.76 -9.50
CA ASP A 665 -2.80 -15.87 -8.89
C ASP A 665 -2.31 -14.81 -9.87
N TYR A 666 -2.12 -13.60 -9.37
CA TYR A 666 -1.44 -12.54 -10.09
C TYR A 666 0.07 -12.64 -9.92
N LEU A 667 0.81 -12.47 -11.00
CA LEU A 667 2.25 -12.22 -10.95
C LEU A 667 2.54 -10.87 -10.29
N ALA A 668 3.72 -10.74 -9.68
CA ALA A 668 4.17 -9.46 -9.14
C ALA A 668 4.49 -8.47 -10.28
N THR A 669 4.36 -7.17 -10.02
CA THR A 669 4.74 -6.13 -10.98
C THR A 669 6.17 -6.32 -11.46
N GLY A 670 6.41 -6.22 -12.77
CA GLY A 670 7.73 -6.40 -13.38
C GLY A 670 8.18 -7.86 -13.60
N GLN A 671 7.37 -8.85 -13.25
CA GLN A 671 7.59 -10.26 -13.59
C GLN A 671 7.00 -10.59 -14.96
N ASP A 672 7.81 -11.18 -15.84
CA ASP A 672 7.42 -11.48 -17.22
C ASP A 672 6.51 -12.72 -17.34
N GLY A 673 6.63 -13.72 -16.47
CA GLY A 673 5.93 -15.00 -16.62
C GLY A 673 6.18 -15.99 -15.48
N ILE A 674 5.73 -17.23 -15.68
CA ILE A 674 5.83 -18.34 -14.71
C ILE A 674 7.22 -18.99 -14.81
N GLU A 675 8.00 -18.94 -13.73
CA GLU A 675 9.34 -19.56 -13.64
C GLU A 675 9.26 -21.10 -13.54
N ASP A 676 10.31 -21.85 -13.88
CA ASP A 676 10.30 -23.32 -13.98
C ASP A 676 10.13 -24.06 -12.65
N ASP A 677 10.56 -23.47 -11.54
CA ASP A 677 10.36 -23.99 -10.19
C ASP A 677 9.00 -23.62 -9.58
N ASP A 678 8.22 -22.78 -10.27
CA ASP A 678 6.90 -22.36 -9.80
C ASP A 678 5.84 -23.45 -10.03
N PHE A 679 4.90 -23.55 -9.10
CA PHE A 679 3.83 -24.56 -9.12
C PHE A 679 2.58 -24.08 -9.86
N TYR A 680 2.49 -22.78 -10.20
CA TYR A 680 1.35 -22.27 -10.97
C TYR A 680 1.32 -22.83 -12.39
N THR A 681 0.12 -23.16 -12.86
CA THR A 681 -0.11 -23.62 -14.24
C THR A 681 -0.83 -22.58 -15.09
N TRP A 682 -1.59 -21.69 -14.46
CA TRP A 682 -2.21 -20.51 -15.05
C TRP A 682 -2.05 -19.35 -14.08
N VAL A 683 -1.74 -18.16 -14.59
CA VAL A 683 -1.59 -16.93 -13.81
C VAL A 683 -2.15 -15.74 -14.58
N VAL A 684 -2.40 -14.65 -13.86
CA VAL A 684 -2.77 -13.35 -14.43
C VAL A 684 -1.59 -12.39 -14.30
N ASN A 685 -1.38 -11.58 -15.31
CA ASN A 685 -0.50 -10.42 -15.27
C ASN A 685 -1.33 -9.16 -15.56
N SER A 686 -1.09 -8.09 -14.81
CA SER A 686 -1.75 -6.81 -15.01
C SER A 686 -1.23 -6.09 -16.26
N GLU A 687 -0.02 -6.42 -16.73
CA GLU A 687 0.66 -5.72 -17.80
C GLU A 687 1.06 -6.64 -18.95
N GLU A 688 1.20 -6.04 -20.14
CA GLU A 688 1.77 -6.74 -21.29
C GLU A 688 3.27 -6.91 -21.11
N ASN A 689 3.78 -8.11 -21.35
CA ASN A 689 5.20 -8.39 -21.25
C ASN A 689 5.90 -8.24 -22.60
N ARG A 690 7.23 -8.39 -22.61
CA ARG A 690 8.05 -8.24 -23.83
C ARG A 690 7.93 -9.37 -24.85
N PHE A 691 7.15 -10.42 -24.59
CA PHE A 691 7.09 -11.60 -25.46
C PHE A 691 5.96 -11.48 -26.47
N ASN A 692 6.26 -11.80 -27.73
CA ASN A 692 5.23 -11.85 -28.76
C ASN A 692 4.13 -12.85 -28.39
N ARG A 693 2.88 -12.40 -28.55
CA ARG A 693 1.71 -13.27 -28.46
C ARG A 693 1.76 -14.37 -29.52
N TYR A 694 1.02 -15.45 -29.26
CA TYR A 694 0.89 -16.53 -30.22
C TYR A 694 0.30 -16.01 -31.55
N ALA A 695 0.87 -16.44 -32.68
CA ALA A 695 0.51 -15.99 -34.03
C ALA A 695 0.57 -14.45 -34.26
N PRO A 696 1.77 -13.82 -34.19
CA PRO A 696 1.94 -12.35 -34.18
C PRO A 696 1.63 -11.64 -35.52
N PHE A 697 1.17 -12.35 -36.56
CA PHE A 697 0.93 -11.77 -37.90
C PHE A 697 -0.33 -10.89 -38.00
N LEU A 698 -1.10 -10.78 -36.92
CA LEU A 698 -2.30 -9.97 -36.86
C LEU A 698 -2.04 -8.77 -35.96
N LYS A 699 -1.83 -7.60 -36.59
CA LYS A 699 -1.85 -6.30 -35.90
C LYS A 699 -3.21 -6.14 -35.24
N THR A 700 -3.29 -6.33 -33.93
CA THR A 700 -4.42 -5.84 -33.14
C THR A 700 -4.34 -4.33 -33.06
N VAL A 701 -5.47 -3.66 -33.29
CA VAL A 701 -5.64 -2.25 -32.93
C VAL A 701 -5.53 -2.18 -31.41
N ASP A 702 -4.69 -1.29 -30.88
CA ASP A 702 -4.59 -1.03 -29.44
C ASP A 702 -5.93 -0.45 -28.94
N GLU A 703 -6.83 -1.32 -28.48
CA GLU A 703 -7.98 -0.90 -27.67
C GLU A 703 -7.50 -0.47 -26.28
N PRO A 704 -8.14 0.54 -25.67
CA PRO A 704 -7.70 1.13 -24.41
C PRO A 704 -7.68 0.10 -23.27
N VAL A 705 -6.57 0.10 -22.52
CA VAL A 705 -6.25 -0.87 -21.44
C VAL A 705 -7.18 -0.72 -20.23
N HIS A 706 -7.65 0.50 -19.97
CA HIS A 706 -8.68 0.81 -18.99
C HIS A 706 -9.52 1.98 -19.52
N GLU A 707 -10.84 1.82 -19.55
CA GLU A 707 -11.74 2.85 -20.05
C GLU A 707 -13.05 2.85 -19.25
N VAL A 708 -13.45 4.04 -18.79
CA VAL A 708 -14.77 4.29 -18.21
C VAL A 708 -15.53 5.19 -19.17
N GLN A 709 -16.60 4.67 -19.76
CA GLN A 709 -17.52 5.45 -20.58
C GLN A 709 -18.95 5.26 -20.05
N ASN A 710 -19.52 6.34 -19.52
CA ASN A 710 -20.86 6.34 -18.91
C ASN A 710 -20.95 5.27 -17.79
N ARG A 711 -21.73 4.22 -18.02
CA ARG A 711 -21.97 3.07 -17.13
C ARG A 711 -21.10 1.83 -17.41
N VAL A 712 -20.21 1.90 -18.40
CA VAL A 712 -19.36 0.79 -18.82
C VAL A 712 -17.94 1.00 -18.32
N THR A 713 -17.41 0.01 -17.61
CA THR A 713 -16.01 -0.07 -17.16
C THR A 713 -15.33 -1.25 -17.86
N ARG A 714 -14.20 -0.99 -18.52
CA ARG A 714 -13.38 -2.01 -19.18
C ARG A 714 -12.02 -2.15 -18.52
N ARG A 715 -11.52 -3.38 -18.43
CA ARG A 715 -10.14 -3.68 -18.00
C ARG A 715 -9.60 -4.86 -18.80
N ARG A 716 -8.41 -4.70 -19.37
CA ARG A 716 -7.64 -5.81 -19.95
C ARG A 716 -6.73 -6.41 -18.89
N VAL A 717 -6.66 -7.74 -18.85
CA VAL A 717 -5.66 -8.51 -18.10
C VAL A 717 -5.01 -9.53 -19.01
N TYR A 718 -3.83 -10.02 -18.64
CA TYR A 718 -3.05 -10.95 -19.46
C TYR A 718 -2.94 -12.31 -18.79
N VAL A 719 -3.50 -13.34 -19.41
CA VAL A 719 -3.46 -14.71 -18.88
C VAL A 719 -2.32 -15.50 -19.52
N GLN A 720 -1.53 -16.20 -18.71
CA GLN A 720 -0.38 -17.00 -19.15
C GLN A 720 -0.50 -18.43 -18.64
N THR A 721 0.18 -19.39 -19.29
CA THR A 721 0.03 -20.80 -18.96
C THR A 721 1.27 -21.66 -19.14
N LYS A 722 1.41 -22.65 -18.25
CA LYS A 722 2.24 -23.87 -18.36
C LYS A 722 1.38 -25.15 -18.41
N ALA A 723 0.06 -25.02 -18.42
CA ALA A 723 -0.86 -26.15 -18.45
C ALA A 723 -0.78 -26.93 -19.76
N LYS A 724 -1.30 -28.16 -19.74
CA LYS A 724 -1.31 -29.05 -20.91
C LYS A 724 -2.67 -29.13 -21.60
N ASN A 725 -3.74 -28.81 -20.87
CA ASN A 725 -5.11 -28.95 -21.34
C ASN A 725 -5.80 -27.58 -21.34
N PRO A 726 -6.75 -27.35 -22.27
CA PRO A 726 -7.60 -26.17 -22.23
C PRO A 726 -8.37 -26.07 -20.92
N GLU A 727 -8.58 -24.85 -20.46
CA GLU A 727 -9.35 -24.54 -19.25
C GLU A 727 -10.38 -23.45 -19.54
N THR A 728 -11.52 -23.52 -18.83
CA THR A 728 -12.58 -22.52 -18.92
C THR A 728 -12.58 -21.63 -17.69
N PHE A 729 -12.65 -20.32 -17.91
CA PHE A 729 -12.60 -19.30 -16.87
C PHE A 729 -13.81 -18.37 -16.90
N PHE A 730 -14.09 -17.74 -15.77
CA PHE A 730 -14.96 -16.57 -15.61
C PHE A 730 -14.21 -15.48 -14.82
N ALA A 731 -14.65 -14.23 -14.83
CA ALA A 731 -14.13 -13.21 -13.91
C ALA A 731 -15.04 -12.98 -12.71
N LYS A 732 -14.41 -12.53 -11.63
CA LYS A 732 -15.02 -12.06 -10.40
C LYS A 732 -14.39 -10.73 -9.99
N PHE A 733 -15.17 -9.84 -9.40
CA PHE A 733 -14.68 -8.67 -8.67
C PHE A 733 -15.53 -8.50 -7.40
N VAL A 734 -15.14 -7.57 -6.53
CA VAL A 734 -15.81 -7.28 -5.26
C VAL A 734 -16.23 -5.81 -5.25
N ASP A 735 -17.45 -5.54 -4.82
CA ASP A 735 -17.97 -4.17 -4.68
C ASP A 735 -17.51 -3.50 -3.38
N GLU A 736 -17.93 -2.25 -3.16
CA GLU A 736 -17.57 -1.48 -1.97
C GLU A 736 -18.06 -2.08 -0.64
N TYR A 737 -19.03 -3.00 -0.67
CA TYR A 737 -19.56 -3.70 0.50
C TYR A 737 -18.93 -5.08 0.70
N ALA A 738 -17.82 -5.35 -0.01
CA ALA A 738 -17.14 -6.64 -0.05
C ALA A 738 -18.04 -7.79 -0.55
N VAL A 739 -19.08 -7.48 -1.35
CA VAL A 739 -19.92 -8.49 -2.00
C VAL A 739 -19.27 -8.89 -3.32
N PRO A 740 -19.01 -10.19 -3.54
CA PRO A 740 -18.45 -10.67 -4.79
C PRO A 740 -19.51 -10.70 -5.90
N HIS A 741 -19.10 -10.30 -7.10
CA HIS A 741 -19.89 -10.37 -8.34
C HIS A 741 -19.12 -11.19 -9.37
N ALA A 742 -19.79 -12.12 -10.03
CA ALA A 742 -19.20 -13.06 -10.96
C ALA A 742 -19.90 -13.04 -12.33
N SER A 743 -19.11 -13.03 -13.40
CA SER A 743 -19.61 -12.95 -14.79
C SER A 743 -20.53 -14.11 -15.20
N ASN A 744 -20.37 -15.30 -14.62
CA ASN A 744 -21.21 -16.48 -14.84
C ASN A 744 -22.52 -16.49 -14.03
N GLU A 745 -22.73 -15.51 -13.13
CA GLU A 745 -23.91 -15.41 -12.28
C GLU A 745 -24.67 -14.09 -12.49
N ASN A 746 -23.94 -12.98 -12.67
CA ASN A 746 -24.46 -11.62 -12.63
C ASN A 746 -24.53 -10.94 -14.01
N SER A 747 -24.58 -11.70 -15.10
CA SER A 747 -24.57 -11.14 -16.46
C SER A 747 -25.81 -11.51 -17.27
N GLN A 748 -26.36 -10.55 -18.00
CA GLN A 748 -27.51 -10.77 -18.88
C GLN A 748 -27.10 -11.13 -20.32
N GLN A 749 -25.85 -10.92 -20.73
CA GLN A 749 -25.38 -11.13 -22.11
C GLN A 749 -24.06 -11.91 -22.20
N ALA A 750 -24.05 -12.98 -23.00
CA ALA A 750 -22.85 -13.77 -23.28
C ALA A 750 -21.77 -12.94 -24.04
N PRO A 751 -20.48 -13.28 -23.93
CA PRO A 751 -19.90 -14.43 -23.22
C PRO A 751 -19.61 -14.17 -21.72
N TYR A 752 -20.09 -15.09 -20.89
CA TYR A 752 -19.90 -15.13 -19.43
C TYR A 752 -18.64 -15.87 -18.98
N THR A 753 -18.13 -16.72 -19.87
CA THR A 753 -16.96 -17.58 -19.65
C THR A 753 -16.10 -17.57 -20.90
N ILE A 754 -14.81 -17.83 -20.73
CA ILE A 754 -13.85 -17.95 -21.82
C ILE A 754 -13.03 -19.24 -21.69
N GLU A 755 -12.91 -20.00 -22.78
CA GLU A 755 -11.99 -21.14 -22.85
C GLU A 755 -10.65 -20.68 -23.45
N LEU A 756 -9.55 -20.99 -22.75
CA LEU A 756 -8.19 -20.67 -23.16
C LEU A 756 -7.41 -21.96 -23.39
N SER A 757 -6.63 -22.02 -24.46
CA SER A 757 -5.97 -23.24 -24.92
C SER A 757 -4.44 -23.15 -24.86
N PRO A 758 -3.76 -24.02 -24.11
CA PRO A 758 -2.31 -24.12 -24.15
C PRO A 758 -1.86 -24.82 -25.44
N VAL A 759 -0.77 -24.33 -26.03
CA VAL A 759 -0.10 -24.94 -27.20
C VAL A 759 1.24 -25.50 -26.74
N THR A 760 1.53 -26.76 -27.07
CA THR A 760 2.82 -27.34 -26.71
C THR A 760 3.95 -26.58 -27.43
N PRO A 761 4.95 -26.04 -26.70
CA PRO A 761 6.10 -25.39 -27.32
C PRO A 761 6.81 -26.33 -28.29
N GLN A 762 7.13 -25.86 -29.50
CA GLN A 762 7.91 -26.67 -30.44
C GLN A 762 9.28 -26.98 -29.84
N LYS A 763 9.66 -28.26 -29.84
CA LYS A 763 11.02 -28.68 -29.49
C LYS A 763 11.86 -28.69 -30.76
N PHE A 764 12.85 -27.81 -30.81
CA PHE A 764 13.84 -27.83 -31.89
C PHE A 764 14.98 -28.79 -31.51
N PRO A 765 15.32 -29.77 -32.37
CA PRO A 765 16.48 -30.63 -32.15
C PRO A 765 17.75 -29.81 -31.97
N ALA A 766 18.61 -30.18 -31.01
CA ALA A 766 19.93 -29.56 -30.86
C ALA A 766 20.75 -29.66 -32.17
N THR A 767 20.50 -30.69 -32.98
CA THR A 767 21.11 -30.87 -34.31
C THR A 767 20.76 -29.79 -35.33
N ASN A 768 19.71 -28.98 -35.09
CA ASN A 768 19.35 -27.86 -35.96
C ASN A 768 20.24 -26.63 -35.71
N TYR A 769 21.01 -26.65 -34.63
CA TYR A 769 21.87 -25.55 -34.20
C TYR A 769 23.32 -26.04 -34.20
N GLN A 770 24.16 -25.42 -35.01
CA GLN A 770 25.58 -25.69 -35.02
C GLN A 770 26.33 -24.45 -34.54
N PHE A 771 27.08 -24.59 -33.45
CA PHE A 771 28.01 -23.57 -33.01
C PHE A 771 29.34 -23.76 -33.74
N SER A 772 29.75 -22.77 -34.54
CA SER A 772 31.03 -22.76 -35.24
C SER A 772 31.95 -21.72 -34.60
N PRO A 773 33.09 -22.13 -34.01
CA PRO A 773 34.02 -21.18 -33.43
C PRO A 773 34.77 -20.41 -34.52
N ARG A 774 35.08 -19.15 -34.25
CA ARG A 774 35.86 -18.26 -35.11
C ARG A 774 36.85 -17.46 -34.27
N ARG A 775 38.14 -17.72 -34.46
CA ARG A 775 39.24 -17.01 -33.81
C ARG A 775 39.30 -15.57 -34.31
N VAL A 776 39.26 -14.62 -33.37
CA VAL A 776 39.35 -13.18 -33.65
C VAL A 776 40.58 -12.54 -33.04
N ALA A 777 41.17 -13.12 -31.99
CA ALA A 777 42.46 -12.70 -31.43
C ALA A 777 43.18 -13.86 -30.72
N GLY A 778 44.52 -13.80 -30.64
CA GLY A 778 45.38 -14.89 -30.14
C GLY A 778 46.03 -15.69 -31.28
N GLY A 779 46.92 -16.63 -30.93
CA GLY A 779 47.60 -17.51 -31.90
C GLY A 779 46.84 -18.84 -32.11
N GLY A 780 47.09 -19.55 -33.21
CA GLY A 780 46.42 -20.82 -33.55
C GLY A 780 45.52 -20.71 -34.79
N ASN A 781 44.76 -21.76 -35.09
CA ASN A 781 43.92 -21.84 -36.30
C ASN A 781 42.60 -21.07 -36.18
N ASN A 782 41.93 -20.88 -37.33
CA ASN A 782 40.58 -20.34 -37.44
C ASN A 782 39.76 -21.11 -38.49
N PRO A 783 38.78 -21.96 -38.11
CA PRO A 783 38.32 -22.21 -36.75
C PRO A 783 39.40 -22.85 -35.87
N PRO A 784 39.42 -22.55 -34.57
CA PRO A 784 40.39 -23.12 -33.63
C PRO A 784 40.21 -24.63 -33.49
N GLN A 785 41.33 -25.34 -33.34
CA GLN A 785 41.37 -26.77 -33.01
C GLN A 785 41.61 -26.95 -31.51
N GLN A 786 41.34 -28.14 -30.97
CA GLN A 786 41.50 -28.41 -29.52
C GLN A 786 42.93 -28.09 -29.04
N GLU A 787 43.92 -28.47 -29.83
CA GLU A 787 45.35 -28.24 -29.56
C GLU A 787 45.71 -26.74 -29.50
N ASP A 788 44.96 -25.87 -30.19
CA ASP A 788 45.16 -24.42 -30.15
C ASP A 788 44.79 -23.85 -28.76
N TYR A 789 43.83 -24.45 -28.05
CA TYR A 789 43.46 -24.04 -26.70
C TYR A 789 44.49 -24.45 -25.65
N ASP A 790 45.20 -25.55 -25.90
CA ASP A 790 46.25 -26.05 -25.00
C ASP A 790 47.55 -25.23 -25.15
N TYR A 791 47.84 -24.74 -26.36
CA TYR A 791 49.09 -24.04 -26.67
C TYR A 791 49.01 -22.51 -26.49
N PHE A 792 47.85 -21.91 -26.78
CA PHE A 792 47.66 -20.47 -26.71
C PHE A 792 46.77 -20.10 -25.50
N LEU A 793 47.43 -19.82 -24.38
CA LEU A 793 46.80 -19.54 -23.07
C LEU A 793 45.90 -18.30 -23.05
N THR A 794 46.00 -17.42 -24.06
CA THR A 794 45.12 -16.25 -24.20
C THR A 794 44.65 -16.15 -25.64
N THR A 795 43.38 -16.45 -25.87
CA THR A 795 42.71 -16.37 -27.17
C THR A 795 41.33 -15.73 -27.01
N THR A 796 40.80 -15.18 -28.08
CA THR A 796 39.43 -14.69 -28.17
C THR A 796 38.75 -15.34 -29.37
N ASP A 797 37.70 -16.10 -29.09
CA ASP A 797 36.90 -16.85 -30.06
C ASP A 797 35.46 -16.37 -30.02
N TYR A 798 34.89 -16.13 -31.19
CA TYR A 798 33.45 -15.92 -31.36
C TYR A 798 32.79 -17.23 -31.77
N TRP A 799 31.71 -17.60 -31.10
CA TRP A 799 30.91 -18.77 -31.48
C TRP A 799 29.71 -18.31 -32.30
N LEU A 800 29.73 -18.65 -33.59
CA LEU A 800 28.64 -18.35 -34.50
C LEU A 800 27.58 -19.45 -34.40
N LEU A 801 26.38 -19.08 -33.98
CA LEU A 801 25.21 -19.96 -34.07
C LEU A 801 24.74 -19.99 -35.53
N VAL A 802 24.94 -21.12 -36.19
CA VAL A 802 24.42 -21.39 -37.54
C VAL A 802 23.16 -22.22 -37.39
N THR A 803 22.03 -21.70 -37.87
CA THR A 803 20.78 -22.43 -37.93
C THR A 803 20.69 -23.19 -39.26
N GLY A 804 20.43 -24.49 -39.20
CA GLY A 804 20.11 -25.26 -40.40
C GLY A 804 18.84 -24.70 -41.02
N VAL A 805 18.87 -24.37 -42.32
CA VAL A 805 17.75 -23.79 -43.07
C VAL A 805 16.48 -24.59 -42.82
N CYS A 806 15.54 -24.03 -42.05
CA CYS A 806 14.16 -24.52 -42.00
C CYS A 806 13.55 -24.20 -43.38
N ARG A 807 13.39 -25.22 -44.23
CA ARG A 807 12.44 -25.12 -45.34
C ARG A 807 11.05 -25.16 -44.70
N TYR A 808 10.36 -24.02 -44.82
CA TYR A 808 8.96 -23.82 -44.40
C TYR A 808 8.03 -24.92 -44.89
#